data_AF-A0A7X4JFR0-F1
#
_entry.id   AF-A0A7X4JFR0-F1
#
_cell.length_a   1.000
_cell.length_b   1.000
_cell.length_c   1.000
_cell.angle_alpha   90.00
_cell.angle_beta   90.00
_cell.angle_gamma   90.00
#
_symmetry.space_group_name_H-M   'P 1'
#
loop_
_entity.id
_entity.type
_entity.pdbx_description
1 polymer ?
#
loop_
_entity_poly.entity_id
_entity_poly.type
_entity_poly.pdbx_seq_one_letter_code
_entity_poly.pdbx_strand_id
1 'polypeptide(L)'
;MRVLDTYPFSDPNPVPVLATDRRLYPYHTFEGYAVTSEPGEWKVVTMENDLIEVFVLPEVGGKVWGAVVKATGHEFIYRNEVMKFRDIALRGPWTSGGIEFNFGVIGHTPATATPVDYLVRENADGSVSTIVGAMDLPSRTPWRVEIRLPPDRAAFETRVLWYNPTPLEQPYYNWMTAAAFARDDLELFVPGNAYLEHSGRTRPWPEDGEGRFLSLYRNNAFGGHKSYHVVGALNDFFGGYYHDEDYGWGHWAPHEEMPGRKMWLWALSRAGGIWEELLTDTDGQYVEFQAGRLHAQYQPGAHRNPISQAGFDPLSASRWNEWWFPLEGTGGLTDASSRGAVHVERVSDGLRVVVQAFGATADTVAAWSGGEPVGARPVALEPLEPVALEFDVAPGRPWRISVPGLGLEACSNADDAGLDGVCGFGGEPSVSRPFGTNSEAWAALPETDRLVFEARELARGRRHADARTLYDRALAAEPWNRDALLGLGTLALRSARHEEGLALARRALQLDTYDPAANFLAGNLYLTLGRRADALDSFGWAARSVSHRAAARIRLAELALEAGDMAETRRHATLALDHDRVSIPAREVLAIAARLGRDDTGAARVQAEILELDPLNHFVPAELYLAARAEGSGGNEAAGGAEARRLTASMRSEYPGQTLLELAVGY
;
A
#
# COMPACT_ATOMS: atom_id res chain seq x y z
N MET A 1 14.77 -23.26 -7.48
CA MET A 1 15.57 -22.85 -6.31
C MET A 1 16.82 -22.17 -6.82
N ARG A 2 17.27 -21.10 -6.16
CA ARG A 2 18.55 -20.42 -6.39
C ARG A 2 19.36 -20.51 -5.10
N VAL A 3 20.66 -20.82 -5.21
CA VAL A 3 21.55 -20.82 -4.06
C VAL A 3 22.16 -19.42 -3.94
N LEU A 4 22.00 -18.79 -2.77
CA LEU A 4 22.54 -17.46 -2.47
C LEU A 4 23.31 -17.52 -1.15
N ASP A 5 24.39 -16.75 -1.07
CA ASP A 5 25.05 -16.54 0.21
C ASP A 5 24.06 -15.87 1.18
N THR A 6 23.85 -16.53 2.32
CA THR A 6 22.80 -16.17 3.26
C THR A 6 23.42 -15.99 4.64
N TYR A 7 23.13 -14.85 5.26
CA TYR A 7 23.42 -14.61 6.68
C TYR A 7 22.10 -14.81 7.43
N PRO A 8 21.81 -16.03 7.92
CA PRO A 8 20.52 -16.32 8.52
C PRO A 8 20.30 -15.53 9.82
N PHE A 9 19.02 -15.31 10.12
CA PHE A 9 18.58 -14.92 11.45
C PHE A 9 18.13 -16.16 12.24
N SER A 10 18.15 -16.08 13.57
CA SER A 10 17.85 -17.18 14.48
C SER A 10 17.38 -16.64 15.83
N ASP A 11 17.22 -17.54 16.81
CA ASP A 11 16.80 -17.21 18.18
C ASP A 11 15.47 -16.43 18.24
N PRO A 12 14.36 -17.05 17.77
CA PRO A 12 13.04 -16.46 17.92
C PRO A 12 12.72 -16.35 19.41
N ASN A 13 12.38 -15.14 19.86
CA ASN A 13 12.00 -14.93 21.24
C ASN A 13 10.75 -15.77 21.57
N PRO A 14 10.80 -16.67 22.56
CA PRO A 14 9.66 -17.54 22.87
C PRO A 14 8.47 -16.78 23.47
N VAL A 15 8.67 -15.51 23.86
CA VAL A 15 7.63 -14.63 24.37
C VAL A 15 7.15 -13.74 23.23
N PRO A 16 5.82 -13.66 22.97
CA PRO A 16 5.28 -12.67 22.05
C PRO A 16 5.71 -11.26 22.45
N VAL A 17 5.86 -10.38 21.47
CA VAL A 17 6.38 -9.00 21.61
C VAL A 17 5.48 -8.08 22.46
N LEU A 18 4.50 -8.61 23.19
CA LEU A 18 3.61 -7.90 24.12
C LEU A 18 4.33 -7.09 25.20
N ALA A 19 5.50 -7.54 25.65
CA ALA A 19 6.24 -6.85 26.70
C ALA A 19 6.92 -5.58 26.19
N THR A 20 7.33 -5.56 24.92
CA THR A 20 8.15 -4.50 24.32
C THR A 20 7.35 -3.64 23.33
N ASP A 21 6.50 -4.25 22.51
CA ASP A 21 5.58 -3.57 21.60
C ASP A 21 4.24 -4.32 21.42
N ARG A 22 3.26 -4.00 22.28
CA ARG A 22 1.90 -4.58 22.22
C ARG A 22 1.18 -4.37 20.88
N ARG A 23 1.63 -3.41 20.06
CA ARG A 23 1.00 -3.15 18.77
C ARG A 23 1.16 -4.34 17.83
N LEU A 24 2.23 -5.12 17.98
CA LEU A 24 2.63 -6.18 17.05
C LEU A 24 2.21 -7.59 17.48
N TYR A 25 1.47 -7.74 18.57
CA TYR A 25 0.89 -9.04 18.92
C TYR A 25 0.04 -9.58 17.74
N PRO A 26 0.18 -10.87 17.35
CA PRO A 26 0.77 -11.98 18.10
C PRO A 26 2.23 -12.33 17.80
N TYR A 27 2.98 -11.48 17.10
CA TYR A 27 4.34 -11.80 16.68
C TYR A 27 5.36 -11.87 17.83
N HIS A 28 6.51 -12.50 17.54
CA HIS A 28 7.74 -12.46 18.32
C HIS A 28 8.87 -11.79 17.51
N THR A 29 9.93 -11.36 18.19
CA THR A 29 11.16 -10.81 17.59
C THR A 29 12.24 -11.88 17.45
N PHE A 30 13.27 -11.61 16.67
CA PHE A 30 14.47 -12.48 16.55
C PHE A 30 15.71 -11.76 17.07
N GLU A 31 16.54 -12.46 17.84
CA GLU A 31 17.71 -11.88 18.52
C GLU A 31 19.05 -12.33 17.91
N GLY A 32 19.05 -13.42 17.13
CA GLY A 32 20.25 -13.98 16.52
C GLY A 32 20.42 -13.55 15.07
N TYR A 33 21.61 -13.04 14.70
CA TYR A 33 21.98 -12.71 13.32
C TYR A 33 23.38 -13.21 13.01
N ALA A 34 23.51 -14.01 11.95
CA ALA A 34 24.80 -14.53 11.53
C ALA A 34 25.72 -13.41 11.00
N VAL A 35 27.00 -13.51 11.36
CA VAL A 35 28.07 -12.62 10.91
C VAL A 35 28.89 -13.20 9.75
N THR A 36 28.65 -14.47 9.41
CA THR A 36 29.24 -15.16 8.26
C THR A 36 28.12 -15.74 7.40
N SER A 37 28.32 -15.78 6.08
CA SER A 37 27.38 -16.41 5.16
C SER A 37 27.50 -17.93 5.16
N GLU A 38 26.41 -18.58 4.79
CA GLU A 38 26.36 -19.95 4.31
C GLU A 38 25.49 -20.05 3.05
N PRO A 39 25.71 -21.04 2.17
CA PRO A 39 24.84 -21.25 1.01
C PRO A 39 23.40 -21.57 1.45
N GLY A 40 22.45 -20.72 1.08
CA GLY A 40 21.02 -20.91 1.32
C GLY A 40 20.25 -21.15 0.03
N GLU A 41 19.34 -22.12 0.04
CA GLU A 41 18.43 -22.38 -1.08
C GLU A 41 17.16 -21.53 -0.94
N TRP A 42 16.92 -20.66 -1.92
CA TRP A 42 15.77 -19.77 -1.96
C TRP A 42 14.89 -20.04 -3.18
N LYS A 43 13.58 -19.99 -2.98
CA LYS A 43 12.63 -20.04 -4.08
C LYS A 43 12.52 -18.67 -4.73
N VAL A 44 12.98 -18.60 -5.98
CA VAL A 44 12.84 -17.43 -6.84
C VAL A 44 11.85 -17.77 -7.96
N VAL A 45 10.79 -16.99 -8.08
CA VAL A 45 9.92 -17.01 -9.27
C VAL A 45 10.48 -15.98 -10.24
N THR A 46 10.82 -16.41 -11.45
CA THR A 46 11.30 -15.53 -12.52
C THR A 46 10.17 -15.36 -13.53
N MET A 47 9.78 -14.12 -13.77
CA MET A 47 8.86 -13.73 -14.83
C MET A 47 9.67 -12.99 -15.89
N GLU A 48 9.50 -13.34 -17.16
CA GLU A 48 10.23 -12.69 -18.24
C GLU A 48 9.36 -12.51 -19.48
N ASN A 49 9.73 -11.51 -20.28
CA ASN A 49 9.34 -11.38 -21.67
C ASN A 49 10.61 -11.13 -22.51
N ASP A 50 10.47 -10.65 -23.74
CA ASP A 50 11.62 -10.39 -24.61
C ASP A 50 12.49 -9.21 -24.14
N LEU A 51 11.97 -8.35 -23.25
CA LEU A 51 12.54 -7.06 -22.90
C LEU A 51 13.14 -7.03 -21.48
N ILE A 52 12.43 -7.57 -20.49
CA ILE A 52 12.80 -7.50 -19.07
C ILE A 52 12.59 -8.82 -18.33
N GLU A 53 13.30 -8.96 -17.21
CA GLU A 53 13.10 -10.00 -16.20
C GLU A 53 12.66 -9.38 -14.88
N VAL A 54 11.75 -10.04 -14.16
CA VAL A 54 11.30 -9.68 -12.81
C VAL A 54 11.40 -10.89 -11.90
N PHE A 55 12.11 -10.74 -10.79
CA PHE A 55 12.34 -11.81 -9.82
C PHE A 55 11.48 -11.59 -8.58
N VAL A 56 10.81 -12.62 -8.08
CA VAL A 56 9.97 -12.55 -6.87
C VAL A 56 10.44 -13.60 -5.85
N LEU A 57 10.48 -13.22 -4.57
CA LEU A 57 10.86 -14.09 -3.45
C LEU A 57 9.66 -14.37 -2.52
N PRO A 58 8.85 -15.42 -2.79
CA PRO A 58 7.75 -15.81 -1.91
C PRO A 58 8.17 -16.13 -0.46
N GLU A 59 9.42 -16.52 -0.25
CA GLU A 59 9.95 -16.90 1.07
C GLU A 59 10.45 -15.70 1.90
N VAL A 60 10.53 -14.51 1.29
CA VAL A 60 11.04 -13.27 1.91
C VAL A 60 10.00 -12.16 1.73
N GLY A 61 8.86 -12.31 2.40
CA GLY A 61 7.76 -11.34 2.37
C GLY A 61 7.01 -11.24 1.03
N GLY A 62 7.35 -12.09 0.05
CA GLY A 62 6.81 -12.00 -1.31
C GLY A 62 7.39 -10.86 -2.15
N LYS A 63 8.47 -10.22 -1.69
CA LYS A 63 9.02 -9.03 -2.34
C LYS A 63 9.39 -9.32 -3.80
N VAL A 64 9.24 -8.31 -4.66
CA VAL A 64 10.03 -8.29 -5.91
C VAL A 64 11.48 -8.19 -5.46
N TRP A 65 12.34 -9.11 -5.86
CA TRP A 65 13.74 -9.13 -5.48
C TRP A 65 14.60 -8.23 -6.36
N GLY A 66 14.22 -8.09 -7.63
CA GLY A 66 14.90 -7.28 -8.61
C GLY A 66 14.17 -7.29 -9.94
N ALA A 67 14.50 -6.35 -10.80
CA ALA A 67 14.01 -6.27 -12.16
C ALA A 67 15.07 -5.66 -13.08
N VAL A 68 15.25 -6.28 -14.24
CA VAL A 68 16.42 -6.07 -15.10
C VAL A 68 16.00 -5.94 -16.55
N VAL A 69 16.63 -5.02 -17.28
CA VAL A 69 16.52 -4.94 -18.74
C VAL A 69 17.44 -5.98 -19.37
N LYS A 70 16.90 -6.90 -20.17
CA LYS A 70 17.64 -8.04 -20.71
C LYS A 70 18.76 -7.63 -21.66
N ALA A 71 18.54 -6.58 -22.45
CA ALA A 71 19.48 -6.13 -23.46
C ALA A 71 20.73 -5.44 -22.87
N THR A 72 20.56 -4.67 -21.81
CA THR A 72 21.62 -3.85 -21.19
C THR A 72 22.18 -4.47 -19.92
N GLY A 73 21.39 -5.31 -19.24
CA GLY A 73 21.71 -5.81 -17.90
C GLY A 73 21.47 -4.77 -16.79
N HIS A 74 20.94 -3.59 -17.13
CA HIS A 74 20.65 -2.55 -16.15
C HIS A 74 19.53 -2.98 -15.20
N GLU A 75 19.78 -2.85 -13.90
CA GLU A 75 18.77 -3.10 -12.87
C GLU A 75 18.04 -1.80 -12.54
N PHE A 76 16.75 -1.74 -12.87
CA PHE A 76 15.89 -0.61 -12.52
C PHE A 76 15.16 -0.84 -11.18
N ILE A 77 15.24 -2.06 -10.63
CA ILE A 77 14.99 -2.38 -9.22
C ILE A 77 16.26 -3.08 -8.70
N TYR A 78 16.95 -2.47 -7.74
CA TYR A 78 18.20 -2.95 -7.16
C TYR A 78 18.04 -4.36 -6.57
N ARG A 79 18.85 -5.30 -7.06
CA ARG A 79 18.88 -6.69 -6.59
C ARG A 79 20.16 -6.95 -5.82
N ASN A 80 20.02 -7.31 -4.54
CA ASN A 80 21.14 -7.76 -3.72
C ASN A 80 21.32 -9.27 -3.86
N GLU A 81 22.48 -9.71 -4.31
CA GLU A 81 22.83 -11.12 -4.55
C GLU A 81 23.20 -11.88 -3.26
N VAL A 82 23.06 -11.21 -2.11
CA VAL A 82 23.26 -11.79 -0.78
C VAL A 82 22.00 -11.64 0.07
N MET A 83 21.58 -12.72 0.73
CA MET A 83 20.49 -12.70 1.71
C MET A 83 21.03 -12.38 3.10
N LYS A 84 21.34 -11.10 3.34
CA LYS A 84 21.97 -10.65 4.58
C LYS A 84 20.98 -10.03 5.55
N PHE A 85 20.42 -10.85 6.46
CA PHE A 85 19.40 -10.37 7.39
C PHE A 85 19.99 -9.54 8.52
N ARG A 86 19.38 -8.39 8.83
CA ARG A 86 19.73 -7.50 9.95
C ARG A 86 18.50 -7.02 10.72
N ASP A 87 18.72 -6.56 11.94
CA ASP A 87 17.70 -6.06 12.88
C ASP A 87 17.20 -4.66 12.48
N ILE A 88 16.27 -4.60 11.52
CA ILE A 88 15.69 -3.36 10.98
C ILE A 88 14.16 -3.38 11.00
N ALA A 89 13.54 -4.51 10.65
CA ALA A 89 12.09 -4.58 10.53
C ALA A 89 11.37 -4.66 11.88
N LEU A 90 10.04 -4.58 11.88
CA LEU A 90 9.24 -4.59 13.11
C LEU A 90 9.45 -5.82 14.01
N ARG A 91 9.94 -6.94 13.45
CA ARG A 91 10.34 -8.15 14.20
C ARG A 91 11.85 -8.38 14.24
N GLY A 92 12.61 -7.49 13.61
CA GLY A 92 14.05 -7.56 13.45
C GLY A 92 14.46 -7.92 12.03
N PRO A 93 14.40 -9.19 11.59
CA PRO A 93 15.02 -9.62 10.34
C PRO A 93 14.50 -8.88 9.10
N TRP A 94 15.43 -8.36 8.31
CA TRP A 94 15.17 -7.63 7.08
C TRP A 94 16.38 -7.71 6.14
N THR A 95 16.15 -7.69 4.83
CA THR A 95 17.20 -7.65 3.78
C THR A 95 16.99 -6.48 2.84
N SER A 96 18.08 -5.89 2.36
CA SER A 96 18.03 -4.79 1.39
C SER A 96 17.68 -5.25 -0.02
N GLY A 97 17.14 -4.31 -0.78
CA GLY A 97 16.83 -4.46 -2.18
C GLY A 97 15.43 -4.95 -2.51
N GLY A 98 15.13 -4.89 -3.79
CA GLY A 98 13.84 -5.25 -4.33
C GLY A 98 12.75 -4.19 -4.11
N ILE A 99 11.50 -4.65 -4.07
CA ILE A 99 10.30 -3.90 -3.65
C ILE A 99 9.66 -4.63 -2.49
N GLU A 100 9.80 -4.09 -1.29
CA GLU A 100 9.12 -4.58 -0.10
C GLU A 100 7.68 -4.06 -0.03
N PHE A 101 6.76 -4.94 0.37
CA PHE A 101 5.34 -4.64 0.47
C PHE A 101 4.90 -4.41 1.92
N ASN A 102 4.73 -3.15 2.31
CA ASN A 102 4.37 -2.79 3.68
C ASN A 102 2.86 -2.51 3.80
N PHE A 103 2.18 -3.24 4.69
CA PHE A 103 0.74 -3.13 4.96
C PHE A 103 0.46 -3.18 6.47
N GLY A 104 -0.61 -2.52 6.92
CA GLY A 104 -1.10 -2.64 8.28
C GLY A 104 -0.48 -1.66 9.25
N VAL A 105 0.56 -2.07 9.98
CA VAL A 105 1.21 -1.24 11.02
C VAL A 105 2.40 -0.48 10.44
N ILE A 106 2.62 0.76 10.90
CA ILE A 106 3.73 1.62 10.45
C ILE A 106 5.10 0.97 10.66
N GLY A 107 5.89 0.86 9.59
CA GLY A 107 7.25 0.32 9.57
C GLY A 107 7.46 -0.72 8.46
N HIS A 108 8.67 -1.29 8.41
CA HIS A 108 8.95 -2.46 7.60
C HIS A 108 8.18 -3.68 8.16
N THR A 109 7.37 -4.30 7.32
CA THR A 109 6.32 -5.25 7.71
C THR A 109 6.86 -6.43 8.56
N PRO A 110 6.10 -6.94 9.54
CA PRO A 110 6.47 -8.13 10.30
C PRO A 110 6.69 -9.39 9.44
N ALA A 111 6.14 -9.42 8.23
CA ALA A 111 6.27 -10.56 7.31
C ALA A 111 7.48 -10.47 6.36
N THR A 112 8.27 -9.39 6.41
CA THR A 112 9.25 -9.03 5.36
C THR A 112 10.33 -10.09 5.12
N ALA A 113 10.68 -10.87 6.14
CA ALA A 113 11.72 -11.89 6.09
C ALA A 113 11.18 -13.33 6.11
N THR A 114 9.86 -13.50 5.97
CA THR A 114 9.19 -14.78 6.20
C THR A 114 8.32 -15.18 5.02
N PRO A 115 8.01 -16.48 4.84
CA PRO A 115 7.19 -16.93 3.72
C PRO A 115 5.78 -16.34 3.71
N VAL A 116 5.30 -16.09 2.50
CA VAL A 116 3.92 -15.67 2.21
C VAL A 116 3.25 -16.66 1.25
N ASP A 117 1.92 -16.56 1.14
CA ASP A 117 1.17 -17.33 0.16
C ASP A 117 1.47 -16.81 -1.24
N TYR A 118 1.54 -17.71 -2.22
CA TYR A 118 1.78 -17.31 -3.60
C TYR A 118 1.19 -18.27 -4.66
N LEU A 119 0.88 -17.70 -5.81
CA LEU A 119 0.39 -18.36 -7.02
C LEU A 119 1.09 -17.77 -8.23
N VAL A 120 1.43 -18.60 -9.22
CA VAL A 120 1.94 -18.16 -10.52
C VAL A 120 0.91 -18.53 -11.58
N ARG A 121 0.68 -17.65 -12.56
CA ARG A 121 -0.33 -17.85 -13.61
C ARG A 121 0.10 -17.21 -14.92
N GLU A 122 -0.17 -17.90 -16.02
CA GLU A 122 -0.26 -17.31 -17.36
C GLU A 122 -1.69 -16.82 -17.59
N ASN A 123 -1.84 -15.56 -17.98
CA ASN A 123 -3.13 -14.94 -18.22
C ASN A 123 -3.57 -15.10 -19.67
N ALA A 124 -4.86 -14.94 -19.93
CA ALA A 124 -5.44 -15.12 -21.27
C ALA A 124 -4.91 -14.11 -22.32
N ASP A 125 -4.37 -12.97 -21.88
CA ASP A 125 -3.77 -11.94 -22.74
C ASP A 125 -2.26 -12.16 -22.98
N GLY A 126 -1.71 -13.30 -22.55
CA GLY A 126 -0.29 -13.64 -22.69
C GLY A 126 0.61 -13.03 -21.62
N SER A 127 0.09 -12.20 -20.71
CA SER A 127 0.87 -11.73 -19.56
C SER A 127 1.09 -12.85 -18.56
N VAL A 128 2.16 -12.75 -17.79
CA VAL A 128 2.44 -13.66 -16.66
C VAL A 128 2.27 -12.91 -15.34
N SER A 129 1.77 -13.60 -14.33
CA SER A 129 1.55 -13.03 -12.99
C SER A 129 2.15 -13.92 -11.91
N THR A 130 2.76 -13.29 -10.92
CA THR A 130 3.01 -13.87 -9.60
C THR A 130 2.16 -13.10 -8.59
N ILE A 131 1.18 -13.77 -7.99
CA ILE A 131 0.36 -13.19 -6.92
C ILE A 131 0.96 -13.65 -5.60
N VAL A 132 1.27 -12.70 -4.72
CA VAL A 132 1.73 -12.95 -3.35
C VAL A 132 0.76 -12.33 -2.34
N GLY A 133 0.70 -12.87 -1.14
CA GLY A 133 -0.17 -12.31 -0.11
C GLY A 133 -0.03 -12.96 1.25
N ALA A 134 -0.44 -12.21 2.27
CA ALA A 134 -0.55 -12.70 3.63
C ALA A 134 -1.64 -11.93 4.39
N MET A 135 -1.73 -12.14 5.69
CA MET A 135 -2.52 -11.34 6.60
C MET A 135 -1.60 -10.55 7.52
N ASP A 136 -1.83 -9.24 7.65
CA ASP A 136 -1.26 -8.48 8.78
C ASP A 136 -1.98 -8.95 10.05
N LEU A 137 -1.40 -9.88 10.79
CA LEU A 137 -2.04 -10.50 11.97
C LEU A 137 -2.46 -9.48 13.04
N PRO A 138 -1.67 -8.42 13.35
CA PRO A 138 -2.06 -7.42 14.32
C PRO A 138 -3.42 -6.80 13.95
N SER A 139 -3.60 -6.41 12.69
CA SER A 139 -4.81 -5.75 12.22
C SER A 139 -5.86 -6.72 11.67
N ARG A 140 -5.51 -8.00 11.49
CA ARG A 140 -6.33 -9.04 10.87
C ARG A 140 -6.80 -8.66 9.46
N THR A 141 -5.95 -7.97 8.70
CA THR A 141 -6.26 -7.48 7.35
C THR A 141 -5.47 -8.24 6.28
N PRO A 142 -6.14 -9.00 5.39
CA PRO A 142 -5.47 -9.70 4.30
C PRO A 142 -5.09 -8.74 3.17
N TRP A 143 -3.87 -8.88 2.65
CA TRP A 143 -3.36 -8.12 1.50
C TRP A 143 -2.88 -9.07 0.40
N ARG A 144 -3.03 -8.64 -0.85
CA ARG A 144 -2.59 -9.34 -2.07
C ARG A 144 -1.89 -8.34 -2.97
N VAL A 145 -0.78 -8.78 -3.57
CA VAL A 145 -0.10 -8.06 -4.64
C VAL A 145 0.05 -9.02 -5.82
N GLU A 146 -0.62 -8.74 -6.92
CA GLU A 146 -0.34 -9.36 -8.21
C GLU A 146 0.78 -8.57 -8.89
N ILE A 147 1.96 -9.18 -9.04
CA ILE A 147 3.02 -8.69 -9.90
C ILE A 147 2.76 -9.25 -11.28
N ARG A 148 2.39 -8.39 -12.24
CA ARG A 148 1.99 -8.76 -13.59
C ARG A 148 2.96 -8.19 -14.62
N LEU A 149 3.53 -9.06 -15.45
CA LEU A 149 4.41 -8.71 -16.57
C LEU A 149 3.67 -8.92 -17.90
N PRO A 150 3.30 -7.85 -18.63
CA PRO A 150 2.78 -7.93 -19.99
C PRO A 150 3.80 -8.58 -20.96
N PRO A 151 3.34 -9.26 -22.02
CA PRO A 151 4.25 -9.92 -22.96
C PRO A 151 5.04 -8.95 -23.83
N ASP A 152 4.55 -7.73 -24.01
CA ASP A 152 5.00 -6.75 -25.02
C ASP A 152 5.49 -5.44 -24.41
N ARG A 153 5.85 -5.44 -23.11
CA ARG A 153 6.27 -4.21 -22.41
C ARG A 153 7.53 -4.35 -21.56
N ALA A 154 8.38 -3.35 -21.62
CA ALA A 154 9.48 -3.11 -20.70
C ALA A 154 8.99 -2.36 -19.44
N ALA A 155 7.95 -2.87 -18.79
CA ALA A 155 7.44 -2.37 -17.53
C ALA A 155 6.56 -3.45 -16.90
N PHE A 156 6.47 -3.49 -15.57
CA PHE A 156 5.56 -4.40 -14.86
C PHE A 156 4.59 -3.65 -13.96
N GLU A 157 3.44 -4.26 -13.75
CA GLU A 157 2.34 -3.72 -12.96
C GLU A 157 2.27 -4.43 -11.61
N THR A 158 2.00 -3.70 -10.54
CA THR A 158 1.55 -4.27 -9.27
C THR A 158 0.08 -3.91 -9.05
N ARG A 159 -0.80 -4.93 -8.97
CA ARG A 159 -2.21 -4.75 -8.63
C ARG A 159 -2.47 -5.21 -7.22
N VAL A 160 -3.04 -4.32 -6.40
CA VAL A 160 -3.20 -4.56 -4.97
C VAL A 160 -4.67 -4.75 -4.62
N LEU A 161 -4.95 -5.75 -3.77
CA LEU A 161 -6.19 -5.87 -3.01
C LEU A 161 -5.84 -5.93 -1.52
N TRP A 162 -6.40 -5.02 -0.74
CA TRP A 162 -6.26 -5.02 0.72
C TRP A 162 -7.64 -4.80 1.35
N TYR A 163 -8.02 -5.61 2.33
CA TYR A 163 -9.35 -5.49 2.94
C TYR A 163 -9.35 -5.68 4.45
N ASN A 164 -10.27 -4.99 5.12
CA ASN A 164 -10.53 -5.12 6.54
C ASN A 164 -11.81 -5.94 6.76
N PRO A 165 -11.72 -7.25 7.06
CA PRO A 165 -12.90 -8.08 7.31
C PRO A 165 -13.48 -7.90 8.72
N THR A 166 -12.91 -7.03 9.55
CA THR A 166 -13.28 -6.90 10.97
C THR A 166 -14.36 -5.83 11.19
N PRO A 167 -15.16 -5.89 12.28
CA PRO A 167 -16.13 -4.85 12.64
C PRO A 167 -15.50 -3.57 13.20
N LEU A 168 -14.17 -3.49 13.27
CA LEU A 168 -13.43 -2.40 13.91
C LEU A 168 -12.59 -1.66 12.88
N GLU A 169 -12.44 -0.36 13.08
CA GLU A 169 -11.42 0.41 12.37
C GLU A 169 -10.05 -0.19 12.73
N GLN A 170 -9.21 -0.38 11.70
CA GLN A 170 -7.82 -0.86 11.84
C GLN A 170 -6.85 0.23 11.36
N PRO A 171 -5.54 0.12 11.65
CA PRO A 171 -4.56 1.05 11.07
C PRO A 171 -4.53 0.97 9.54
N TYR A 172 -4.45 2.11 8.87
CA TYR A 172 -4.28 2.21 7.42
C TYR A 172 -2.88 2.74 7.09
N TYR A 173 -1.90 1.84 7.01
CA TYR A 173 -0.55 2.14 6.55
C TYR A 173 -0.20 1.25 5.35
N ASN A 174 0.22 1.88 4.25
CA ASN A 174 0.77 1.19 3.10
C ASN A 174 1.90 1.99 2.44
N TRP A 175 3.02 1.31 2.18
CA TRP A 175 4.14 1.79 1.37
C TRP A 175 4.75 0.62 0.58
N MET A 176 4.98 0.83 -0.71
CA MET A 176 5.75 -0.05 -1.57
C MET A 176 7.18 0.50 -1.62
N THR A 177 8.11 -0.18 -0.97
CA THR A 177 9.47 0.32 -0.73
C THR A 177 10.42 -0.33 -1.72
N ALA A 178 10.68 0.35 -2.83
CA ALA A 178 11.62 -0.08 -3.84
C ALA A 178 13.04 0.45 -3.55
N ALA A 179 14.05 -0.24 -4.07
CA ALA A 179 15.44 0.15 -3.93
C ALA A 179 16.11 0.40 -5.28
N ALA A 180 17.04 1.35 -5.30
CA ALA A 180 17.93 1.63 -6.43
C ALA A 180 19.37 1.80 -5.93
N PHE A 181 20.38 1.66 -6.80
CA PHE A 181 21.78 1.90 -6.42
C PHE A 181 21.98 3.35 -5.92
N ALA A 182 22.77 3.51 -4.87
CA ALA A 182 23.24 4.82 -4.42
C ALA A 182 24.53 5.18 -5.17
N ARG A 183 24.45 6.11 -6.12
CA ARG A 183 25.60 6.56 -6.93
C ARG A 183 25.69 8.08 -6.95
N ASP A 184 26.90 8.61 -7.09
CA ASP A 184 27.16 10.06 -7.04
C ASP A 184 26.46 10.85 -8.16
N ASP A 185 26.23 10.20 -9.30
CA ASP A 185 25.55 10.71 -10.49
C ASP A 185 24.03 10.52 -10.46
N LEU A 186 23.48 9.86 -9.43
CA LEU A 186 22.03 9.68 -9.30
C LEU A 186 21.32 11.03 -9.09
N GLU A 187 20.43 11.37 -10.01
CA GLU A 187 19.47 12.46 -9.88
C GLU A 187 18.05 11.92 -9.66
N LEU A 188 17.35 12.50 -8.68
CA LEU A 188 15.99 12.15 -8.29
C LEU A 188 14.99 13.12 -8.94
N PHE A 189 14.08 12.56 -9.73
CA PHE A 189 12.98 13.27 -10.37
C PHE A 189 11.71 13.05 -9.56
N VAL A 190 11.52 13.89 -8.53
CA VAL A 190 10.37 13.81 -7.62
C VAL A 190 9.68 15.17 -7.58
N PRO A 191 8.67 15.39 -8.43
CA PRO A 191 7.96 16.67 -8.48
C PRO A 191 7.34 17.06 -7.13
N GLY A 192 7.59 18.30 -6.71
CA GLY A 192 7.10 18.89 -5.45
C GLY A 192 7.77 20.22 -5.15
N ASN A 193 7.21 20.95 -4.18
CA ASN A 193 7.76 22.23 -3.69
C ASN A 193 8.10 22.20 -2.19
N ALA A 194 7.80 21.08 -1.53
CA ALA A 194 8.14 20.83 -0.14
C ALA A 194 8.31 19.33 0.12
N TYR A 195 8.95 18.97 1.23
CA TYR A 195 8.89 17.61 1.77
C TYR A 195 8.47 17.61 3.25
N LEU A 196 7.93 16.49 3.70
CA LEU A 196 7.55 16.23 5.09
C LEU A 196 8.59 15.32 5.77
N GLU A 197 9.02 15.69 6.97
CA GLU A 197 9.70 14.78 7.89
C GLU A 197 8.70 13.73 8.44
N HIS A 198 9.19 12.64 9.06
CA HIS A 198 8.31 11.68 9.76
C HIS A 198 7.40 12.35 10.81
N SER A 199 7.86 13.45 11.40
CA SER A 199 7.10 14.26 12.34
C SER A 199 5.93 15.02 11.70
N GLY A 200 5.80 15.02 10.36
CA GLY A 200 4.90 15.86 9.58
C GLY A 200 5.39 17.30 9.39
N ARG A 201 6.57 17.64 9.91
CA ARG A 201 7.18 18.97 9.71
C ARG A 201 7.54 19.19 8.24
N THR A 202 7.10 20.32 7.70
CA THR A 202 7.40 20.74 6.33
C THR A 202 8.80 21.37 6.21
N ARG A 203 9.48 21.08 5.09
CA ARG A 203 10.77 21.64 4.68
C ARG A 203 10.75 22.01 3.18
N PRO A 204 11.59 22.95 2.73
CA PRO A 204 11.71 23.27 1.30
C PRO A 204 12.20 22.09 0.45
N TRP A 205 11.72 22.02 -0.80
CA TRP A 205 12.13 21.06 -1.83
C TRP A 205 12.00 21.73 -3.21
N PRO A 206 12.83 21.39 -4.21
CA PRO A 206 13.99 20.48 -4.19
C PRO A 206 15.26 21.15 -3.68
N GLU A 207 15.27 22.47 -3.52
CA GLU A 207 16.37 23.22 -2.92
C GLU A 207 16.08 23.50 -1.45
N ASP A 208 17.07 23.33 -0.59
CA ASP A 208 16.92 23.66 0.83
C ASP A 208 17.29 25.11 1.16
N GLY A 209 17.15 25.49 2.44
CA GLY A 209 17.45 26.85 2.90
C GLY A 209 18.93 27.26 2.82
N GLU A 210 19.84 26.34 2.46
CA GLU A 210 21.27 26.61 2.24
C GLU A 210 21.63 26.64 0.74
N GLY A 211 20.66 26.50 -0.16
CA GLY A 211 20.89 26.50 -1.61
C GLY A 211 21.36 25.15 -2.16
N ARG A 212 21.19 24.04 -1.41
CA ARG A 212 21.57 22.71 -1.90
C ARG A 212 20.42 22.10 -2.69
N PHE A 213 20.70 21.71 -3.94
CA PHE A 213 19.76 20.94 -4.77
C PHE A 213 19.70 19.48 -4.30
N LEU A 214 18.68 19.12 -3.53
CA LEU A 214 18.55 17.84 -2.84
C LEU A 214 18.23 16.66 -3.76
N SER A 215 17.69 16.93 -4.95
CA SER A 215 17.43 15.89 -5.96
C SER A 215 18.71 15.18 -6.40
N LEU A 216 19.86 15.82 -6.35
CA LEU A 216 21.12 15.18 -6.73
C LEU A 216 21.75 14.46 -5.54
N TYR A 217 21.97 13.14 -5.64
CA TYR A 217 22.42 12.30 -4.52
C TYR A 217 23.67 12.86 -3.82
N ARG A 218 24.72 13.21 -4.58
CA ARG A 218 25.98 13.75 -4.03
C ARG A 218 25.82 15.03 -3.19
N ASN A 219 24.74 15.80 -3.40
CA ASN A 219 24.47 17.03 -2.63
C ASN A 219 23.90 16.74 -1.23
N ASN A 220 23.62 15.48 -0.91
CA ASN A 220 23.03 15.06 0.37
C ASN A 220 24.08 14.75 1.46
N ALA A 221 25.34 15.15 1.25
CA ALA A 221 26.47 14.95 2.17
C ALA A 221 26.44 15.90 3.40
N PHE A 222 25.34 15.91 4.14
CA PHE A 222 25.17 16.71 5.36
C PHE A 222 24.30 15.98 6.38
N GLY A 223 24.46 16.25 7.68
CA GLY A 223 23.60 15.69 8.73
C GLY A 223 23.55 14.14 8.76
N GLY A 224 22.40 13.59 9.19
CA GLY A 224 22.14 12.14 9.18
C GLY A 224 21.39 11.66 7.94
N HIS A 225 20.81 10.46 8.04
CA HIS A 225 19.94 9.86 7.01
C HIS A 225 18.84 10.82 6.55
N LYS A 226 18.42 10.67 5.28
CA LYS A 226 17.40 11.52 4.66
C LYS A 226 16.10 10.76 4.52
N SER A 227 14.99 11.46 4.76
CA SER A 227 13.63 10.98 4.51
C SER A 227 12.81 12.10 3.92
N TYR A 228 12.79 12.19 2.59
CA TYR A 228 12.05 13.22 1.87
C TYR A 228 10.70 12.67 1.44
N HIS A 229 9.63 12.96 2.20
CA HIS A 229 8.26 12.69 1.74
C HIS A 229 7.77 13.89 0.93
N VAL A 230 8.01 13.88 -0.38
CA VAL A 230 7.83 15.03 -1.26
C VAL A 230 6.33 15.28 -1.50
N VAL A 231 5.92 16.55 -1.40
CA VAL A 231 4.54 17.01 -1.54
C VAL A 231 4.47 18.33 -2.31
N GLY A 232 3.25 18.79 -2.58
CA GLY A 232 2.98 20.09 -3.21
C GLY A 232 2.82 20.06 -4.72
N ALA A 233 2.95 18.89 -5.34
CA ALA A 233 2.68 18.67 -6.77
C ALA A 233 1.54 17.66 -7.00
N LEU A 234 0.65 17.99 -7.92
CA LEU A 234 -0.30 17.08 -8.55
C LEU A 234 0.37 16.46 -9.79
N ASN A 235 0.74 15.18 -9.68
CA ASN A 235 1.33 14.38 -10.77
C ASN A 235 1.20 12.90 -10.39
N ASP A 236 1.55 12.01 -11.32
CA ASP A 236 1.34 10.57 -11.13
C ASP A 236 2.66 9.78 -11.08
N PHE A 237 3.83 10.44 -11.03
CA PHE A 237 5.11 9.76 -11.22
C PHE A 237 6.22 10.26 -10.29
N PHE A 238 7.26 9.44 -10.18
CA PHE A 238 8.59 9.88 -9.74
C PHE A 238 9.63 8.86 -10.21
N GLY A 239 10.91 9.23 -10.21
CA GLY A 239 11.97 8.35 -10.67
C GLY A 239 13.36 8.83 -10.29
N GLY A 240 14.35 8.14 -10.83
CA GLY A 240 15.76 8.54 -10.75
C GLY A 240 16.53 8.14 -11.99
N TYR A 241 17.62 8.85 -12.25
CA TYR A 241 18.46 8.65 -13.43
C TYR A 241 19.94 8.68 -13.06
N TYR A 242 20.71 7.77 -13.66
CA TYR A 242 22.16 7.68 -13.58
C TYR A 242 22.74 8.27 -14.85
N HIS A 243 23.33 9.46 -14.73
CA HIS A 243 23.85 10.21 -15.87
C HIS A 243 25.10 9.58 -16.50
N ASP A 244 25.89 8.83 -15.74
CA ASP A 244 27.15 8.25 -16.25
C ASP A 244 26.91 7.00 -17.11
N GLU A 245 25.87 6.21 -16.80
CA GLU A 245 25.50 4.98 -17.51
C GLU A 245 24.24 5.13 -18.38
N ASP A 246 23.64 6.32 -18.39
CA ASP A 246 22.51 6.69 -19.26
C ASP A 246 21.27 5.78 -19.10
N TYR A 247 20.93 5.45 -17.85
CA TYR A 247 19.75 4.66 -17.51
C TYR A 247 19.12 5.12 -16.20
N GLY A 248 17.92 4.63 -15.90
CA GLY A 248 17.22 4.97 -14.68
C GLY A 248 16.04 4.08 -14.37
N TRP A 249 15.22 4.56 -13.46
CA TRP A 249 14.06 3.87 -12.93
C TRP A 249 12.93 4.86 -12.68
N GLY A 250 11.70 4.35 -12.70
CA GLY A 250 10.55 5.16 -12.36
C GLY A 250 9.37 4.34 -11.85
N HIS A 251 8.48 5.08 -11.21
CA HIS A 251 7.20 4.62 -10.69
C HIS A 251 6.09 5.51 -11.25
N TRP A 252 4.97 4.90 -11.60
CA TRP A 252 3.75 5.62 -11.97
C TRP A 252 2.52 5.01 -11.29
N ALA A 253 1.68 5.86 -10.71
CA ALA A 253 0.34 5.53 -10.24
C ALA A 253 -0.51 6.80 -10.15
N PRO A 254 -1.83 6.73 -10.38
CA PRO A 254 -2.70 7.89 -10.25
C PRO A 254 -2.56 8.56 -8.88
N HIS A 255 -2.42 9.89 -8.86
CA HIS A 255 -2.18 10.66 -7.64
C HIS A 255 -3.24 10.43 -6.56
N GLU A 256 -4.51 10.32 -6.95
CA GLU A 256 -5.62 10.08 -6.03
C GLU A 256 -5.58 8.70 -5.37
N GLU A 257 -4.87 7.75 -5.97
CA GLU A 257 -4.62 6.44 -5.40
C GLU A 257 -3.32 6.42 -4.57
N MET A 258 -2.21 6.92 -5.12
CA MET A 258 -0.87 6.82 -4.47
C MET A 258 -0.16 8.18 -4.41
N PRO A 259 -0.63 9.12 -3.55
CA PRO A 259 -0.07 10.47 -3.48
C PRO A 259 1.29 10.56 -2.75
N GLY A 260 1.68 9.52 -2.02
CA GLY A 260 2.89 9.49 -1.20
C GLY A 260 4.13 9.13 -2.02
N ARG A 261 5.16 9.97 -1.95
CA ARG A 261 6.45 9.74 -2.61
C ARG A 261 7.56 9.99 -1.61
N LYS A 262 8.31 8.95 -1.26
CA LYS A 262 9.37 9.05 -0.24
C LYS A 262 10.71 8.62 -0.81
N MET A 263 11.71 9.48 -0.65
CA MET A 263 13.11 9.13 -0.88
C MET A 263 13.81 8.94 0.47
N TRP A 264 14.38 7.76 0.69
CA TRP A 264 15.24 7.47 1.83
C TRP A 264 16.69 7.30 1.38
N LEU A 265 17.59 8.05 2.01
CA LEU A 265 19.02 8.00 1.72
C LEU A 265 19.78 7.71 3.02
N TRP A 266 20.74 6.80 2.95
CA TRP A 266 21.75 6.67 4.00
C TRP A 266 22.54 7.98 4.13
N ALA A 267 23.15 8.19 5.31
CA ALA A 267 24.02 9.35 5.49
C ALA A 267 25.30 9.10 4.67
N LEU A 268 25.75 10.05 3.87
CA LEU A 268 26.97 9.90 3.05
C LEU A 268 28.28 9.93 3.89
N SER A 269 28.15 9.95 5.22
CA SER A 269 29.27 9.77 6.16
C SER A 269 29.41 8.30 6.57
N ARG A 270 30.43 8.00 7.38
CA ARG A 270 30.61 6.65 7.95
C ARG A 270 29.38 6.10 8.69
N ALA A 271 28.51 6.97 9.21
CA ALA A 271 27.27 6.56 9.86
C ALA A 271 26.28 5.86 8.91
N GLY A 272 26.26 6.20 7.62
CA GLY A 272 25.52 5.45 6.61
C GLY A 272 26.36 4.39 5.92
N GLY A 273 27.65 4.66 5.66
CA GLY A 273 28.55 3.71 5.01
C GLY A 273 28.65 2.35 5.70
N ILE A 274 28.50 2.29 7.03
CA ILE A 274 28.48 1.02 7.77
C ILE A 274 27.35 0.07 7.31
N TRP A 275 26.23 0.60 6.80
CA TRP A 275 25.09 -0.21 6.39
C TRP A 275 25.31 -0.97 5.08
N GLU A 276 26.22 -0.51 4.23
CA GLU A 276 26.64 -1.26 3.03
C GLU A 276 27.20 -2.62 3.44
N GLU A 277 28.22 -2.63 4.31
CA GLU A 277 28.84 -3.84 4.84
C GLU A 277 27.90 -4.66 5.74
N LEU A 278 26.84 -4.05 6.29
CA LEU A 278 25.87 -4.79 7.10
C LEU A 278 24.81 -5.48 6.25
N LEU A 279 24.52 -4.99 5.04
CA LEU A 279 23.36 -5.43 4.26
C LEU A 279 23.71 -6.10 2.91
N THR A 280 24.93 -5.89 2.40
CA THR A 280 25.42 -6.62 1.21
C THR A 280 26.90 -6.99 1.40
N ASP A 281 27.43 -7.77 0.47
CA ASP A 281 28.85 -8.07 0.33
C ASP A 281 29.43 -7.53 -0.99
N THR A 282 28.61 -7.43 -2.05
CA THR A 282 29.10 -7.21 -3.44
C THR A 282 28.36 -6.13 -4.22
N ASP A 283 27.11 -5.81 -3.87
CA ASP A 283 26.24 -5.00 -4.76
C ASP A 283 26.25 -3.50 -4.43
N GLY A 284 26.99 -3.11 -3.39
CA GLY A 284 27.16 -1.73 -2.98
C GLY A 284 25.96 -1.11 -2.27
N GLN A 285 26.06 0.18 -1.99
CA GLN A 285 25.03 0.93 -1.25
C GLN A 285 23.79 1.21 -2.11
N TYR A 286 22.64 1.39 -1.44
CA TYR A 286 21.34 1.64 -2.08
C TYR A 286 20.63 2.89 -1.52
N VAL A 287 19.65 3.38 -2.27
CA VAL A 287 18.63 4.33 -1.83
C VAL A 287 17.27 3.64 -1.87
N GLU A 288 16.29 4.14 -1.09
CA GLU A 288 14.90 3.68 -1.23
C GLU A 288 14.05 4.75 -1.87
N PHE A 289 13.26 4.34 -2.86
CA PHE A 289 12.22 5.13 -3.46
C PHE A 289 10.89 4.43 -3.20
N GLN A 290 9.97 5.12 -2.53
CA GLN A 290 8.79 4.48 -1.96
C GLN A 290 7.53 5.18 -2.43
N ALA A 291 6.55 4.40 -2.87
CA ALA A 291 5.22 4.84 -3.22
C ALA A 291 4.27 4.53 -2.06
N GLY A 292 3.38 5.45 -1.70
CA GLY A 292 2.53 5.29 -0.52
C GLY A 292 1.11 5.86 -0.68
N ARG A 293 0.16 5.24 0.02
CA ARG A 293 -1.24 5.73 0.09
C ARG A 293 -1.39 7.00 0.93
N LEU A 294 -0.35 7.38 1.68
CA LEU A 294 -0.34 8.53 2.60
C LEU A 294 0.77 9.50 2.24
N HIS A 295 0.59 10.79 2.51
CA HIS A 295 1.62 11.80 2.26
C HIS A 295 2.90 11.62 3.09
N ALA A 296 2.84 10.95 4.24
CA ALA A 296 4.02 10.70 5.08
C ALA A 296 3.87 9.42 5.90
N GLN A 297 5.02 8.80 6.24
CA GLN A 297 5.11 7.78 7.29
C GLN A 297 5.07 8.45 8.67
N TYR A 298 3.90 8.98 9.01
CA TYR A 298 3.72 9.90 10.14
C TYR A 298 3.95 9.23 11.49
N GLN A 299 4.78 9.85 12.31
CA GLN A 299 5.03 9.49 13.69
C GLN A 299 4.71 10.71 14.58
N PRO A 300 3.65 10.64 15.40
CA PRO A 300 3.25 11.74 16.27
C PRO A 300 4.41 12.19 17.17
N GLY A 301 4.61 13.50 17.26
CA GLY A 301 5.67 14.10 18.07
C GLY A 301 5.29 15.47 18.61
N ALA A 302 6.30 16.23 19.04
CA ALA A 302 6.09 17.58 19.58
C ALA A 302 5.63 18.60 18.52
N HIS A 303 5.94 18.35 17.24
CA HIS A 303 5.52 19.22 16.16
C HIS A 303 4.02 19.05 15.88
N ARG A 304 3.26 20.14 15.94
CA ARG A 304 1.83 20.14 15.59
C ARG A 304 1.66 20.50 14.12
N ASN A 305 0.94 19.65 13.40
CA ASN A 305 0.66 19.78 11.97
C ASN A 305 -0.62 18.99 11.65
N PRO A 306 -1.21 19.13 10.44
CA PRO A 306 -2.44 18.43 10.08
C PRO A 306 -2.22 16.97 9.62
N ILE A 307 -0.97 16.49 9.56
CA ILE A 307 -0.71 15.08 9.22
C ILE A 307 -1.14 14.22 10.42
N SER A 308 -1.87 13.15 10.12
CA SER A 308 -2.48 12.27 11.13
C SER A 308 -2.43 10.80 10.69
N GLN A 309 -2.66 9.91 11.65
CA GLN A 309 -2.84 8.48 11.37
C GLN A 309 -4.17 8.25 10.62
N ALA A 310 -4.12 7.44 9.56
CA ALA A 310 -5.30 7.03 8.81
C ALA A 310 -5.93 5.75 9.39
N GLY A 311 -7.25 5.65 9.30
CA GLY A 311 -8.03 4.48 9.69
C GLY A 311 -8.49 3.67 8.48
N PHE A 312 -8.53 2.35 8.63
CA PHE A 312 -9.06 1.42 7.65
C PHE A 312 -10.45 1.00 8.10
N ASP A 313 -11.46 1.47 7.37
CA ASP A 313 -12.86 1.30 7.73
C ASP A 313 -13.27 -0.17 7.88
N PRO A 314 -14.18 -0.51 8.82
CA PRO A 314 -14.72 -1.85 9.00
C PRO A 314 -15.35 -2.42 7.72
N LEU A 315 -15.13 -3.72 7.46
CA LEU A 315 -15.80 -4.47 6.39
C LEU A 315 -15.69 -3.82 5.01
N SER A 316 -14.55 -3.17 4.74
CA SER A 316 -14.27 -2.45 3.50
C SER A 316 -13.02 -3.00 2.81
N ALA A 317 -12.87 -2.68 1.51
CA ALA A 317 -11.70 -3.04 0.73
C ALA A 317 -11.14 -1.83 -0.03
N SER A 318 -9.82 -1.82 -0.22
CA SER A 318 -9.07 -0.92 -1.07
C SER A 318 -8.42 -1.71 -2.20
N ARG A 319 -8.40 -1.13 -3.41
CA ARG A 319 -7.68 -1.66 -4.56
C ARG A 319 -7.04 -0.53 -5.35
N TRP A 320 -5.86 -0.78 -5.90
CA TRP A 320 -5.15 0.18 -6.77
C TRP A 320 -4.10 -0.55 -7.60
N ASN A 321 -3.55 0.15 -8.59
CA ASN A 321 -2.53 -0.37 -9.48
C ASN A 321 -1.36 0.62 -9.59
N GLU A 322 -0.16 0.09 -9.81
CA GLU A 322 1.07 0.86 -9.94
C GLU A 322 1.94 0.24 -11.04
N TRP A 323 2.79 1.05 -11.66
CA TRP A 323 3.71 0.63 -12.71
C TRP A 323 5.15 0.96 -12.34
N TRP A 324 6.04 0.02 -12.62
CA TRP A 324 7.48 0.12 -12.37
C TRP A 324 8.22 -0.09 -13.69
N PHE A 325 9.14 0.81 -14.04
CA PHE A 325 9.75 0.83 -15.37
C PHE A 325 11.20 1.30 -15.35
N PRO A 326 12.02 0.82 -16.30
CA PRO A 326 13.34 1.36 -16.58
C PRO A 326 13.25 2.65 -17.43
N LEU A 327 14.27 3.47 -17.33
CA LEU A 327 14.59 4.52 -18.30
C LEU A 327 15.89 4.13 -18.98
N GLU A 328 15.97 4.19 -20.30
CA GLU A 328 17.17 3.89 -21.08
C GLU A 328 17.40 5.04 -22.06
N GLY A 329 18.54 5.71 -21.98
CA GLY A 329 18.92 6.79 -22.90
C GLY A 329 18.02 8.03 -22.91
N THR A 330 17.24 8.27 -21.85
CA THR A 330 16.30 9.40 -21.79
C THR A 330 16.97 10.72 -21.36
N GLY A 331 18.11 10.65 -20.67
CA GLY A 331 18.81 11.78 -20.06
C GLY A 331 18.18 12.33 -18.77
N GLY A 332 17.06 11.75 -18.33
CA GLY A 332 16.28 12.22 -17.18
C GLY A 332 14.81 11.85 -17.26
N LEU A 333 13.97 12.54 -16.48
CA LEU A 333 12.52 12.34 -16.45
C LEU A 333 11.76 13.65 -16.24
N THR A 334 10.75 13.91 -17.06
CA THR A 334 9.91 15.12 -16.96
C THR A 334 8.43 14.78 -16.79
N ASP A 335 7.95 13.72 -17.44
CA ASP A 335 6.63 13.15 -17.22
C ASP A 335 6.63 11.64 -17.51
N ALA A 336 5.70 10.90 -16.90
CA ALA A 336 5.55 9.46 -17.12
C ALA A 336 4.09 9.02 -17.08
N SER A 337 3.82 7.91 -17.75
CA SER A 337 2.53 7.21 -17.72
C SER A 337 2.74 5.71 -17.61
N SER A 338 1.66 4.92 -17.51
CA SER A 338 1.73 3.46 -17.64
C SER A 338 2.21 2.95 -19.02
N ARG A 339 2.46 3.84 -19.99
CA ARG A 339 2.80 3.49 -21.37
C ARG A 339 4.15 4.03 -21.83
N GLY A 340 4.74 5.00 -21.15
CA GLY A 340 6.03 5.56 -21.51
C GLY A 340 6.48 6.69 -20.60
N ALA A 341 7.60 7.31 -20.95
CA ALA A 341 8.19 8.44 -20.27
C ALA A 341 8.68 9.48 -21.27
N VAL A 342 8.72 10.74 -20.85
CA VAL A 342 9.34 11.83 -21.61
C VAL A 342 10.29 12.60 -20.72
N HIS A 343 11.43 12.98 -21.29
CA HIS A 343 12.32 13.97 -20.72
C HIS A 343 12.40 15.18 -21.65
N VAL A 344 12.29 16.36 -21.07
CA VAL A 344 12.42 17.63 -21.78
C VAL A 344 13.58 18.40 -21.17
N GLU A 345 14.62 18.57 -21.97
CA GLU A 345 15.79 19.36 -21.63
C GLU A 345 15.79 20.65 -22.45
N ARG A 346 16.19 21.73 -21.79
CA ARG A 346 16.35 23.02 -22.44
C ARG A 346 17.73 23.14 -23.07
N VAL A 347 17.80 23.31 -24.39
CA VAL A 347 19.04 23.54 -25.15
C VAL A 347 19.14 25.01 -25.58
N SER A 348 20.28 25.43 -26.16
CA SER A 348 20.59 26.86 -26.38
C SER A 348 19.48 27.66 -27.07
N ASP A 349 18.86 27.08 -28.10
CA ASP A 349 17.85 27.72 -28.95
C ASP A 349 16.51 26.97 -29.01
N GLY A 350 16.25 26.04 -28.08
CA GLY A 350 15.02 25.24 -28.10
C GLY A 350 14.89 24.21 -26.99
N LEU A 351 14.12 23.17 -27.26
CA LEU A 351 13.94 22.01 -26.38
C LEU A 351 14.43 20.74 -27.07
N ARG A 352 15.19 19.93 -26.33
CA ARG A 352 15.44 18.53 -26.65
C ARG A 352 14.40 17.69 -25.91
N VAL A 353 13.62 16.94 -26.66
CA VAL A 353 12.53 16.10 -26.15
C VAL A 353 12.88 14.65 -26.43
N VAL A 354 13.05 13.86 -25.39
CA VAL A 354 13.37 12.43 -25.49
C VAL A 354 12.18 11.62 -25.00
N VAL A 355 11.64 10.76 -25.87
CA VAL A 355 10.44 9.97 -25.59
C VAL A 355 10.79 8.49 -25.60
N GLN A 356 10.47 7.78 -24.53
CA GLN A 356 10.58 6.33 -24.44
C GLN A 356 9.18 5.73 -24.31
N ALA A 357 8.83 4.78 -25.19
CA ALA A 357 7.66 3.95 -25.00
C ALA A 357 8.04 2.67 -24.23
N PHE A 358 7.12 2.15 -23.42
CA PHE A 358 7.33 0.87 -22.75
C PHE A 358 6.91 -0.32 -23.60
N GLY A 359 6.10 -0.12 -24.63
CA GLY A 359 5.77 -1.13 -25.64
C GLY A 359 5.74 -0.49 -27.02
N ALA A 360 5.87 -1.31 -28.06
CA ALA A 360 5.92 -0.83 -29.45
C ALA A 360 4.65 -0.04 -29.82
N THR A 361 4.82 1.17 -30.35
CA THR A 361 3.71 2.03 -30.73
C THR A 361 4.11 3.09 -31.76
N ALA A 362 3.12 3.80 -32.30
CA ALA A 362 3.35 4.99 -33.10
C ALA A 362 2.52 6.14 -32.53
N ASP A 363 3.11 7.31 -32.44
CA ASP A 363 2.49 8.49 -31.85
C ASP A 363 2.96 9.77 -32.55
N THR A 364 2.57 10.92 -32.03
CA THR A 364 3.03 12.24 -32.47
C THR A 364 3.52 13.03 -31.28
N VAL A 365 4.76 13.53 -31.36
CA VAL A 365 5.29 14.50 -30.40
C VAL A 365 4.97 15.88 -30.93
N ALA A 366 4.14 16.63 -30.19
CA ALA A 366 3.77 17.99 -30.53
C ALA A 366 4.32 18.96 -29.48
N ALA A 367 4.75 20.14 -29.94
CA ALA A 367 5.33 21.17 -29.11
C ALA A 367 4.68 22.54 -29.34
N TRP A 368 4.58 23.33 -28.27
CA TRP A 368 4.07 24.70 -28.27
C TRP A 368 5.08 25.65 -27.59
N SER A 369 5.12 26.90 -28.07
CA SER A 369 5.87 28.00 -27.45
C SER A 369 4.97 29.23 -27.28
N GLY A 370 4.73 29.62 -26.02
CA GLY A 370 3.84 30.72 -25.65
C GLY A 370 2.41 30.54 -26.17
N GLY A 371 1.90 29.30 -26.15
CA GLY A 371 0.55 28.93 -26.60
C GLY A 371 0.43 28.60 -28.09
N GLU A 372 1.43 28.95 -28.91
CA GLU A 372 1.40 28.70 -30.36
C GLU A 372 2.11 27.39 -30.70
N PRO A 373 1.57 26.54 -31.60
CA PRO A 373 2.22 25.31 -32.01
C PRO A 373 3.52 25.61 -32.79
N VAL A 374 4.63 25.02 -32.38
CA VAL A 374 5.94 25.15 -33.07
C VAL A 374 6.27 23.94 -33.93
N GLY A 375 5.64 22.79 -33.69
CA GLY A 375 5.79 21.63 -34.55
C GLY A 375 5.05 20.40 -34.02
N ALA A 376 4.83 19.45 -34.93
CA ALA A 376 4.37 18.10 -34.62
C ALA A 376 5.17 17.11 -35.47
N ARG A 377 5.67 16.04 -34.85
CA ARG A 377 6.51 15.03 -35.48
C ARG A 377 5.92 13.64 -35.21
N PRO A 378 5.47 12.91 -36.25
CA PRO A 378 5.11 11.51 -36.06
C PRO A 378 6.37 10.71 -35.73
N VAL A 379 6.24 9.78 -34.78
CA VAL A 379 7.32 8.91 -34.32
C VAL A 379 6.81 7.47 -34.28
N ALA A 380 7.65 6.53 -34.72
CA ALA A 380 7.53 5.13 -34.36
C ALA A 380 8.44 4.91 -33.15
N LEU A 381 7.91 4.26 -32.13
CA LEU A 381 8.56 4.08 -30.83
C LEU A 381 8.65 2.58 -30.55
N GLU A 382 9.87 2.07 -30.55
CA GLU A 382 10.16 0.72 -30.08
C GLU A 382 10.50 0.76 -28.58
N PRO A 383 10.16 -0.28 -27.81
CA PRO A 383 10.45 -0.31 -26.38
C PRO A 383 11.96 -0.29 -26.14
N LEU A 384 12.41 0.45 -25.12
CA LEU A 384 13.83 0.62 -24.76
C LEU A 384 14.69 1.36 -25.81
N GLU A 385 14.09 1.86 -26.90
CA GLU A 385 14.75 2.67 -27.91
C GLU A 385 14.17 4.09 -27.91
N PRO A 386 14.65 5.00 -27.04
CA PRO A 386 14.10 6.34 -26.95
C PRO A 386 14.33 7.14 -28.25
N VAL A 387 13.37 7.99 -28.59
CA VAL A 387 13.47 8.91 -29.74
C VAL A 387 13.69 10.32 -29.24
N ALA A 388 14.80 10.94 -29.67
CA ALA A 388 15.10 12.34 -29.40
C ALA A 388 14.67 13.24 -30.56
N LEU A 389 14.02 14.35 -30.23
CA LEU A 389 13.56 15.38 -31.15
C LEU A 389 13.97 16.76 -30.63
N GLU A 390 14.14 17.71 -31.55
CA GLU A 390 14.39 19.11 -31.21
C GLU A 390 13.24 19.99 -31.71
N PHE A 391 12.86 20.96 -30.88
CA PHE A 391 11.83 21.96 -31.20
C PHE A 391 12.34 23.36 -30.91
N ASP A 392 12.13 24.27 -31.87
CA ASP A 392 12.50 25.68 -31.74
C ASP A 392 11.55 26.39 -30.77
N VAL A 393 11.99 26.55 -29.53
CA VAL A 393 11.24 27.21 -28.45
C VAL A 393 12.03 28.41 -27.98
N ALA A 394 11.49 29.60 -28.24
CA ALA A 394 12.16 30.85 -27.95
C ALA A 394 12.51 31.00 -26.45
N PRO A 395 13.67 31.59 -26.13
CA PRO A 395 14.07 31.66 -24.74
C PRO A 395 13.12 32.41 -23.80
N GLY A 396 12.93 31.89 -22.60
CA GLY A 396 12.04 32.47 -21.58
C GLY A 396 10.53 32.40 -21.91
N ARG A 397 10.12 31.82 -23.04
CA ARG A 397 8.70 31.61 -23.33
C ARG A 397 8.21 30.31 -22.68
N PRO A 398 6.98 30.29 -22.15
CA PRO A 398 6.35 29.06 -21.70
C PRO A 398 6.29 28.02 -22.83
N TRP A 399 6.42 26.75 -22.49
CA TRP A 399 6.39 25.66 -23.44
C TRP A 399 5.50 24.52 -22.98
N ARG A 400 5.04 23.71 -23.94
CA ARG A 400 4.30 22.49 -23.68
C ARG A 400 4.70 21.44 -24.70
N ILE A 401 4.83 20.19 -24.27
CA ILE A 401 5.05 18.99 -25.05
C ILE A 401 3.88 18.04 -24.80
N SER A 402 3.33 17.45 -25.86
CA SER A 402 2.23 16.47 -25.79
C SER A 402 2.58 15.24 -26.61
N VAL A 403 2.36 14.05 -26.01
CA VAL A 403 2.50 12.73 -26.65
C VAL A 403 1.24 11.91 -26.29
N PRO A 404 0.11 12.14 -26.97
CA PRO A 404 -1.22 11.74 -26.48
C PRO A 404 -1.48 10.23 -26.51
N GLY A 405 -0.91 9.50 -27.47
CA GLY A 405 -0.99 8.05 -27.55
C GLY A 405 -0.26 7.35 -26.40
N LEU A 406 0.76 7.97 -25.82
CA LEU A 406 1.37 7.55 -24.54
C LEU A 406 0.67 8.18 -23.33
N GLY A 407 -0.04 9.30 -23.51
CA GLY A 407 -0.67 10.04 -22.43
C GLY A 407 0.34 10.84 -21.61
N LEU A 408 1.34 11.42 -22.28
CA LEU A 408 2.38 12.23 -21.66
C LEU A 408 2.16 13.70 -21.97
N GLU A 409 2.35 14.55 -20.98
CA GLU A 409 2.21 16.00 -21.06
C GLU A 409 3.28 16.65 -20.18
N ALA A 410 4.18 17.43 -20.79
CA ALA A 410 5.20 18.19 -20.07
C ALA A 410 5.05 19.69 -20.37
N CYS A 411 5.19 20.54 -19.35
CA CYS A 411 4.94 21.98 -19.46
C CYS A 411 5.94 22.79 -18.64
N SER A 412 6.31 23.96 -19.11
CA SER A 412 7.08 24.91 -18.30
C SER A 412 6.25 25.44 -17.13
N ASN A 413 6.80 25.42 -15.93
CA ASN A 413 6.25 26.04 -14.73
C ASN A 413 7.39 26.63 -13.88
N ALA A 414 8.26 27.40 -14.53
CA ALA A 414 9.48 27.93 -13.94
C ALA A 414 9.25 28.84 -12.71
N ASP A 415 8.06 29.40 -12.53
CA ASP A 415 7.71 30.22 -11.38
C ASP A 415 7.46 29.39 -10.10
N ASP A 416 7.19 28.09 -10.24
CA ASP A 416 6.96 27.16 -9.13
C ASP A 416 8.17 26.25 -8.93
N ALA A 417 8.91 26.47 -7.85
CA ALA A 417 10.12 25.70 -7.52
C ALA A 417 9.82 24.20 -7.48
N GLY A 418 10.60 23.42 -8.26
CA GLY A 418 10.47 21.96 -8.35
C GLY A 418 9.31 21.45 -9.20
N LEU A 419 8.56 22.32 -9.87
CA LEU A 419 7.42 21.96 -10.72
C LEU A 419 7.65 22.26 -12.21
N ASP A 420 8.81 22.81 -12.59
CA ASP A 420 9.14 22.99 -14.01
C ASP A 420 9.15 21.63 -14.72
N GLY A 421 8.43 21.54 -15.84
CA GLY A 421 8.18 20.28 -16.54
C GLY A 421 6.83 19.62 -16.24
N VAL A 422 6.16 19.96 -15.14
CA VAL A 422 4.96 19.26 -14.66
C VAL A 422 3.70 20.04 -15.05
N CYS A 423 2.80 19.48 -15.86
CA CYS A 423 1.58 20.21 -16.27
C CYS A 423 0.47 20.24 -15.22
N GLY A 424 0.34 19.21 -14.37
CA GLY A 424 -0.81 19.07 -13.47
C GLY A 424 -2.17 18.98 -14.20
N PHE A 425 -3.25 19.37 -13.51
CA PHE A 425 -4.59 19.38 -14.10
C PHE A 425 -4.85 20.72 -14.78
N GLY A 426 -4.90 20.74 -16.12
CA GLY A 426 -5.20 21.97 -16.87
C GLY A 426 -4.10 23.04 -16.81
N GLY A 427 -2.85 22.66 -16.53
CA GLY A 427 -1.73 23.60 -16.35
C GLY A 427 -1.51 24.02 -14.90
N GLU A 428 -2.22 23.43 -13.93
CA GLU A 428 -2.08 23.71 -12.50
C GLU A 428 -1.37 22.55 -11.78
N PRO A 429 -0.03 22.55 -11.69
CA PRO A 429 0.71 21.48 -11.02
C PRO A 429 0.75 21.62 -9.49
N SER A 430 0.65 22.84 -8.98
CA SER A 430 0.83 23.13 -7.56
C SER A 430 -0.43 22.80 -6.76
N VAL A 431 -0.25 22.15 -5.62
CA VAL A 431 -1.34 21.84 -4.68
C VAL A 431 -1.16 22.68 -3.41
N SER A 432 -2.10 23.58 -3.15
CA SER A 432 -2.09 24.51 -2.00
C SER A 432 -2.54 23.88 -0.67
N ARG A 433 -2.40 22.56 -0.51
CA ARG A 433 -2.80 21.84 0.71
C ARG A 433 -1.99 22.34 1.92
N PRO A 434 -2.63 22.68 3.05
CA PRO A 434 -1.89 23.08 4.24
C PRO A 434 -1.19 21.87 4.87
N PHE A 435 0.13 21.98 5.01
CA PHE A 435 0.96 21.02 5.76
C PHE A 435 1.47 21.57 7.09
N GLY A 436 1.27 22.87 7.33
CA GLY A 436 1.50 23.53 8.61
C GLY A 436 0.20 23.82 9.34
N THR A 437 0.29 24.00 10.65
CA THR A 437 -0.80 24.49 11.49
C THR A 437 -0.42 25.87 12.05
N ASN A 438 -1.37 26.81 12.09
CA ASN A 438 -1.17 28.10 12.73
C ASN A 438 -0.77 27.87 14.21
N SER A 439 0.27 28.57 14.67
CA SER A 439 0.85 28.40 16.01
C SER A 439 -0.15 28.61 17.16
N GLU A 440 -1.19 29.40 16.95
CA GLU A 440 -2.23 29.68 17.95
C GLU A 440 -3.43 28.72 17.83
N ALA A 441 -3.64 28.10 16.66
CA ALA A 441 -4.85 27.31 16.39
C ALA A 441 -4.99 26.14 17.36
N TRP A 442 -3.91 25.40 17.63
CA TRP A 442 -3.96 24.27 18.57
C TRP A 442 -4.32 24.74 19.98
N ALA A 443 -3.69 25.81 20.46
CA ALA A 443 -3.94 26.33 21.81
C ALA A 443 -5.36 26.90 21.98
N ALA A 444 -5.96 27.38 20.90
CA ALA A 444 -7.33 27.90 20.87
C ALA A 444 -8.41 26.82 20.90
N LEU A 445 -8.08 25.57 20.57
CA LEU A 445 -9.05 24.46 20.61
C LEU A 445 -9.47 24.16 22.06
N PRO A 446 -10.77 23.86 22.30
CA PRO A 446 -11.23 23.31 23.57
C PRO A 446 -10.34 22.15 24.03
N GLU A 447 -10.13 22.04 25.35
CA GLU A 447 -9.31 20.95 25.90
C GLU A 447 -9.85 19.58 25.49
N THR A 448 -11.17 19.39 25.51
CA THR A 448 -11.81 18.14 25.13
C THR A 448 -11.56 17.77 23.66
N ASP A 449 -11.62 18.72 22.74
CA ASP A 449 -11.32 18.50 21.32
C ASP A 449 -9.87 18.07 21.10
N ARG A 450 -8.92 18.71 21.80
CA ARG A 450 -7.50 18.31 21.77
C ARG A 450 -7.30 16.89 22.30
N LEU A 451 -7.92 16.57 23.44
CA LEU A 451 -7.83 15.24 24.05
C LEU A 451 -8.42 14.16 23.13
N VAL A 452 -9.57 14.42 22.52
CA VAL A 452 -10.22 13.50 21.57
C VAL A 452 -9.37 13.29 20.33
N PHE A 453 -8.79 14.36 19.77
CA PHE A 453 -7.87 14.26 18.63
C PHE A 453 -6.66 13.39 18.96
N GLU A 454 -5.96 13.69 20.06
CA GLU A 454 -4.79 12.91 20.48
C GLU A 454 -5.14 11.45 20.82
N ALA A 455 -6.30 11.21 21.43
CA ALA A 455 -6.79 9.87 21.72
C ALA A 455 -7.05 9.06 20.42
N ARG A 456 -7.61 9.70 19.40
CA ARG A 456 -7.84 9.09 18.08
C ARG A 456 -6.54 8.72 17.40
N GLU A 457 -5.54 9.61 17.41
CA GLU A 457 -4.21 9.35 16.86
C GLU A 457 -3.54 8.15 17.54
N LEU A 458 -3.62 8.09 18.88
CA LEU A 458 -3.11 6.96 19.65
C LEU A 458 -3.88 5.66 19.33
N ALA A 459 -5.21 5.72 19.23
CA ALA A 459 -6.03 4.55 18.92
C ALA A 459 -5.67 3.95 17.55
N ARG A 460 -5.52 4.80 16.51
CA ARG A 460 -5.10 4.41 15.16
C ARG A 460 -3.65 3.92 15.12
N GLY A 461 -2.79 4.46 15.96
CA GLY A 461 -1.43 3.95 16.22
C GLY A 461 -1.38 2.68 17.09
N ARG A 462 -2.53 2.04 17.38
CA ARG A 462 -2.67 0.86 18.27
C ARG A 462 -2.20 1.07 19.72
N ARG A 463 -2.07 2.32 20.16
CA ARG A 463 -1.76 2.73 21.54
C ARG A 463 -3.04 2.85 22.36
N HIS A 464 -3.80 1.74 22.42
CA HIS A 464 -5.17 1.71 22.93
C HIS A 464 -5.31 2.09 24.42
N ALA A 465 -4.33 1.72 25.24
CA ALA A 465 -4.34 2.06 26.67
C ALA A 465 -4.19 3.57 26.88
N ASP A 466 -3.24 4.19 26.17
CA ASP A 466 -2.99 5.62 26.22
C ASP A 466 -4.19 6.41 25.65
N ALA A 467 -4.75 5.93 24.53
CA ALA A 467 -5.98 6.50 23.95
C ALA A 467 -7.15 6.49 24.93
N ARG A 468 -7.36 5.37 25.64
CA ARG A 468 -8.41 5.26 26.67
C ARG A 468 -8.24 6.32 27.75
N THR A 469 -7.02 6.51 28.28
CA THR A 469 -6.75 7.53 29.30
C THR A 469 -7.14 8.93 28.83
N LEU A 470 -6.87 9.29 27.57
CA LEU A 470 -7.23 10.60 27.04
C LEU A 470 -8.73 10.76 26.81
N TYR A 471 -9.41 9.73 26.31
CA TYR A 471 -10.87 9.79 26.21
C TYR A 471 -11.57 9.83 27.57
N ASP A 472 -11.07 9.09 28.57
CA ASP A 472 -11.61 9.13 29.93
C ASP A 472 -11.51 10.55 30.51
N ARG A 473 -10.39 11.25 30.27
CA ARG A 473 -10.22 12.67 30.63
C ARG A 473 -11.18 13.57 29.87
N ALA A 474 -11.38 13.35 28.58
CA ALA A 474 -12.33 14.12 27.78
C ALA A 474 -13.76 13.96 28.32
N LEU A 475 -14.20 12.75 28.66
CA LEU A 475 -15.53 12.51 29.26
C LEU A 475 -15.66 13.00 30.70
N ALA A 476 -14.56 13.10 31.45
CA ALA A 476 -14.59 13.72 32.77
C ALA A 476 -14.88 15.22 32.69
N ALA A 477 -14.34 15.90 31.67
CA ALA A 477 -14.58 17.32 31.42
C ALA A 477 -15.92 17.57 30.71
N GLU A 478 -16.26 16.75 29.73
CA GLU A 478 -17.48 16.85 28.92
C GLU A 478 -18.15 15.46 28.80
N PRO A 479 -19.04 15.10 29.75
CA PRO A 479 -19.64 13.77 29.80
C PRO A 479 -20.43 13.36 28.56
N TRP A 480 -20.87 14.31 27.74
CA TRP A 480 -21.65 14.04 26.53
C TRP A 480 -20.86 14.28 25.24
N ASN A 481 -19.52 14.37 25.32
CA ASN A 481 -18.68 14.47 24.13
C ASN A 481 -18.84 13.22 23.25
N ARG A 482 -19.49 13.39 22.10
CA ARG A 482 -19.85 12.31 21.17
C ARG A 482 -18.65 11.46 20.76
N ASP A 483 -17.57 12.10 20.33
CA ASP A 483 -16.41 11.40 19.78
C ASP A 483 -15.65 10.62 20.86
N ALA A 484 -15.59 11.14 22.09
CA ALA A 484 -15.04 10.40 23.23
C ALA A 484 -15.90 9.21 23.63
N LEU A 485 -17.24 9.34 23.60
CA LEU A 485 -18.17 8.22 23.83
C LEU A 485 -17.97 7.10 22.80
N LEU A 486 -17.88 7.45 21.52
CA LEU A 486 -17.67 6.49 20.43
C LEU A 486 -16.27 5.87 20.48
N GLY A 487 -15.23 6.68 20.73
CA GLY A 487 -13.85 6.23 20.88
C GLY A 487 -13.72 5.20 22.01
N LEU A 488 -14.21 5.52 23.21
CA LEU A 488 -14.19 4.58 24.34
C LEU A 488 -15.07 3.37 24.11
N GLY A 489 -16.26 3.54 23.52
CA GLY A 489 -17.14 2.43 23.20
C GLY A 489 -16.50 1.44 22.22
N THR A 490 -15.76 1.95 21.23
CA THR A 490 -14.98 1.14 20.28
C THR A 490 -13.81 0.41 20.97
N LEU A 491 -13.08 1.10 21.87
CA LEU A 491 -12.03 0.46 22.67
C LEU A 491 -12.60 -0.60 23.64
N ALA A 492 -13.81 -0.38 24.16
CA ALA A 492 -14.51 -1.33 25.00
C ALA A 492 -14.94 -2.57 24.20
N LEU A 493 -15.49 -2.40 23.00
CA LEU A 493 -15.76 -3.51 22.07
C LEU A 493 -14.49 -4.31 21.78
N ARG A 494 -13.38 -3.64 21.41
CA ARG A 494 -12.08 -4.28 21.16
C ARG A 494 -11.54 -5.06 22.36
N SER A 495 -11.82 -4.60 23.57
CA SER A 495 -11.34 -5.22 24.82
C SER A 495 -12.35 -6.20 25.44
N ALA A 496 -13.38 -6.61 24.69
CA ALA A 496 -14.46 -7.48 25.16
C ALA A 496 -15.24 -6.96 26.40
N ARG A 497 -15.27 -5.64 26.60
CA ARG A 497 -16.06 -4.96 27.66
C ARG A 497 -17.39 -4.48 27.10
N HIS A 498 -18.20 -5.44 26.65
CA HIS A 498 -19.38 -5.18 25.83
C HIS A 498 -20.45 -4.34 26.54
N GLU A 499 -20.73 -4.61 27.82
CA GLU A 499 -21.73 -3.84 28.58
C GLU A 499 -21.30 -2.37 28.79
N GLU A 500 -20.01 -2.14 29.07
CA GLU A 500 -19.44 -0.79 29.18
C GLU A 500 -19.56 -0.06 27.83
N GLY A 501 -19.16 -0.72 26.74
CA GLY A 501 -19.26 -0.17 25.39
C GLY A 501 -20.70 0.17 25.02
N LEU A 502 -21.65 -0.70 25.37
CA LEU A 502 -23.06 -0.49 25.07
C LEU A 502 -23.63 0.70 25.85
N ALA A 503 -23.26 0.86 27.12
CA ALA A 503 -23.66 2.02 27.90
C ALA A 503 -23.16 3.34 27.27
N LEU A 504 -21.93 3.35 26.73
CA LEU A 504 -21.36 4.49 26.03
C LEU A 504 -22.08 4.78 24.69
N ALA A 505 -22.29 3.75 23.87
CA ALA A 505 -23.00 3.88 22.60
C ALA A 505 -24.45 4.38 22.80
N ARG A 506 -25.15 3.87 23.82
CA ARG A 506 -26.51 4.32 24.17
C ARG A 506 -26.56 5.76 24.67
N ARG A 507 -25.48 6.29 25.26
CA ARG A 507 -25.39 7.72 25.59
C ARG A 507 -25.22 8.57 24.34
N ALA A 508 -24.40 8.14 23.38
CA ALA A 508 -24.29 8.84 22.10
C ALA A 508 -25.65 8.87 21.36
N LEU A 509 -26.37 7.75 21.35
CA LEU A 509 -27.71 7.65 20.74
C LEU A 509 -28.81 8.46 21.45
N GLN A 510 -28.61 8.86 22.71
CA GLN A 510 -29.52 9.79 23.39
C GLN A 510 -29.37 11.23 22.89
N LEU A 511 -28.20 11.59 22.35
CA LEU A 511 -27.95 12.89 21.73
C LEU A 511 -28.47 12.92 20.29
N ASP A 512 -28.21 11.84 19.55
CA ASP A 512 -28.70 11.64 18.19
C ASP A 512 -29.01 10.17 17.93
N THR A 513 -30.31 9.83 17.92
CA THR A 513 -30.81 8.48 17.64
C THR A 513 -30.40 7.98 16.24
N TYR A 514 -30.17 8.89 15.29
CA TYR A 514 -29.86 8.56 13.90
C TYR A 514 -28.37 8.57 13.59
N ASP A 515 -27.53 8.74 14.61
CA ASP A 515 -26.08 8.78 14.45
C ASP A 515 -25.56 7.45 13.86
N PRO A 516 -24.95 7.47 12.66
CA PRO A 516 -24.60 6.24 11.97
C PRO A 516 -23.47 5.47 12.65
N ALA A 517 -22.49 6.16 13.22
CA ALA A 517 -21.35 5.52 13.88
C ALA A 517 -21.77 4.93 15.23
N ALA A 518 -22.60 5.64 15.99
CA ALA A 518 -23.17 5.14 17.24
C ALA A 518 -24.06 3.92 17.02
N ASN A 519 -24.91 3.95 15.99
CA ASN A 519 -25.76 2.83 15.61
C ASN A 519 -24.93 1.63 15.12
N PHE A 520 -23.89 1.83 14.32
CA PHE A 520 -23.02 0.73 13.90
C PHE A 520 -22.29 0.10 15.10
N LEU A 521 -21.72 0.92 15.99
CA LEU A 521 -21.08 0.45 17.21
C LEU A 521 -22.07 -0.29 18.13
N ALA A 522 -23.26 0.28 18.35
CA ALA A 522 -24.32 -0.34 19.15
C ALA A 522 -24.77 -1.67 18.55
N GLY A 523 -24.94 -1.76 17.23
CA GLY A 523 -25.29 -3.00 16.54
C GLY A 523 -24.28 -4.11 16.80
N ASN A 524 -22.98 -3.82 16.67
CA ASN A 524 -21.92 -4.78 16.97
C ASN A 524 -21.92 -5.19 18.46
N LEU A 525 -22.12 -4.24 19.38
CA LEU A 525 -22.20 -4.53 20.82
C LEU A 525 -23.43 -5.38 21.19
N TYR A 526 -24.60 -5.05 20.64
CA TYR A 526 -25.82 -5.84 20.83
C TYR A 526 -25.64 -7.27 20.30
N LEU A 527 -24.97 -7.44 19.16
CA LEU A 527 -24.65 -8.75 18.61
C LEU A 527 -23.78 -9.57 19.59
N THR A 528 -22.71 -8.98 20.12
CA THR A 528 -21.83 -9.65 21.11
C THR A 528 -22.56 -10.03 22.42
N LEU A 529 -23.66 -9.34 22.74
CA LEU A 529 -24.51 -9.60 23.92
C LEU A 529 -25.71 -10.50 23.61
N GLY A 530 -25.83 -11.03 22.38
CA GLY A 530 -26.93 -11.89 21.96
C GLY A 530 -28.27 -11.17 21.77
N ARG A 531 -28.29 -9.83 21.75
CA ARG A 531 -29.49 -8.99 21.64
C ARG A 531 -29.83 -8.69 20.17
N ARG A 532 -30.24 -9.72 19.44
CA ARG A 532 -30.41 -9.69 17.97
C ARG A 532 -31.39 -8.64 17.46
N ALA A 533 -32.53 -8.45 18.14
CA ALA A 533 -33.53 -7.46 17.70
C ALA A 533 -32.98 -6.02 17.76
N ASP A 534 -32.26 -5.69 18.82
CA ASP A 534 -31.62 -4.38 18.98
C ASP A 534 -30.48 -4.18 17.95
N ALA A 535 -29.74 -5.26 17.64
CA ALA A 535 -28.71 -5.24 16.61
C ALA A 535 -29.30 -4.97 15.21
N LEU A 536 -30.41 -5.64 14.86
CA LEU A 536 -31.11 -5.44 13.58
C LEU A 536 -31.57 -3.98 13.41
N ASP A 537 -32.19 -3.39 14.44
CA ASP A 537 -32.63 -1.98 14.40
C ASP A 537 -31.43 -1.04 14.23
N SER A 538 -30.39 -1.22 15.04
CA SER A 538 -29.18 -0.39 15.02
C SER A 538 -28.46 -0.47 13.67
N PHE A 539 -28.22 -1.66 13.13
CA PHE A 539 -27.61 -1.80 11.80
C PHE A 539 -28.51 -1.26 10.69
N GLY A 540 -29.83 -1.38 10.83
CA GLY A 540 -30.78 -0.75 9.91
C GLY A 540 -30.57 0.76 9.82
N TRP A 541 -30.45 1.45 10.96
CA TRP A 541 -30.15 2.90 11.00
C TRP A 541 -28.78 3.23 10.43
N ALA A 542 -27.74 2.50 10.83
CA ALA A 542 -26.38 2.68 10.30
C ALA A 542 -26.33 2.53 8.78
N ALA A 543 -27.09 1.58 8.21
CA ALA A 543 -27.10 1.28 6.78
C ALA A 543 -27.60 2.43 5.89
N ARG A 544 -28.15 3.50 6.45
CA ARG A 544 -28.62 4.66 5.70
C ARG A 544 -27.48 5.63 5.35
N SER A 545 -26.39 5.64 6.12
CA SER A 545 -25.21 6.49 5.87
C SER A 545 -24.25 5.89 4.85
N VAL A 546 -23.74 6.69 3.90
CA VAL A 546 -22.75 6.24 2.90
C VAL A 546 -21.54 5.56 3.56
N SER A 547 -21.02 6.10 4.67
CA SER A 547 -19.82 5.59 5.33
C SER A 547 -20.01 4.24 6.05
N HIS A 548 -21.25 3.86 6.37
CA HIS A 548 -21.54 2.61 7.09
C HIS A 548 -22.46 1.67 6.33
N ARG A 549 -22.94 2.07 5.14
CA ARG A 549 -23.99 1.37 4.41
C ARG A 549 -23.59 -0.05 4.01
N ALA A 550 -22.40 -0.22 3.41
CA ALA A 550 -21.93 -1.53 3.00
C ALA A 550 -21.68 -2.43 4.24
N ALA A 551 -20.89 -1.94 5.20
CA ALA A 551 -20.56 -2.65 6.43
C ALA A 551 -21.80 -3.08 7.24
N ALA A 552 -22.76 -2.18 7.45
CA ALA A 552 -24.00 -2.50 8.17
C ALA A 552 -24.87 -3.51 7.41
N ARG A 553 -24.89 -3.47 6.07
CA ARG A 553 -25.62 -4.45 5.26
C ARG A 553 -24.99 -5.82 5.30
N ILE A 554 -23.67 -5.93 5.37
CA ILE A 554 -22.96 -7.20 5.61
C ILE A 554 -23.41 -7.77 6.97
N ARG A 555 -23.40 -6.96 8.04
CA ARG A 555 -23.90 -7.39 9.36
C ARG A 555 -25.37 -7.81 9.38
N LEU A 556 -26.23 -7.12 8.63
CA LEU A 556 -27.63 -7.53 8.46
C LEU A 556 -27.76 -8.85 7.69
N ALA A 557 -26.91 -9.08 6.69
CA ALA A 557 -26.88 -10.33 5.95
C ALA A 557 -26.42 -11.51 6.81
N GLU A 558 -25.38 -11.32 7.64
CA GLU A 558 -24.92 -12.32 8.61
C GLU A 558 -26.01 -12.67 9.64
N LEU A 559 -26.72 -11.66 10.19
CA LEU A 559 -27.83 -11.88 11.11
C LEU A 559 -28.99 -12.65 10.47
N ALA A 560 -29.32 -12.36 9.20
CA ALA A 560 -30.33 -13.10 8.46
C ALA A 560 -29.88 -14.54 8.17
N LEU A 561 -28.59 -14.74 7.90
CA LEU A 561 -27.99 -16.05 7.66
C LEU A 561 -28.07 -16.92 8.92
N GLU A 562 -27.71 -16.38 10.09
CA GLU A 562 -27.88 -17.04 11.39
C GLU A 562 -29.33 -17.44 11.66
N ALA A 563 -30.29 -16.60 11.24
CA ALA A 563 -31.71 -16.86 11.39
C ALA A 563 -32.26 -17.88 10.38
N GLY A 564 -31.45 -18.30 9.39
CA GLY A 564 -31.87 -19.18 8.31
C GLY A 564 -32.70 -18.50 7.21
N ASP A 565 -32.82 -17.17 7.23
CA ASP A 565 -33.53 -16.41 6.20
C ASP A 565 -32.61 -16.13 5.00
N MET A 566 -32.55 -17.11 4.10
CA MET A 566 -31.71 -17.03 2.90
C MET A 566 -32.15 -15.91 1.93
N ALA A 567 -33.43 -15.50 1.97
CA ALA A 567 -33.92 -14.42 1.11
C ALA A 567 -33.38 -13.07 1.57
N GLU A 568 -33.50 -12.77 2.87
CA GLU A 568 -32.97 -11.54 3.45
C GLU A 568 -31.43 -11.52 3.47
N THR A 569 -30.79 -12.67 3.67
CA THR A 569 -29.32 -12.81 3.55
C THR A 569 -28.84 -12.34 2.18
N ARG A 570 -29.41 -12.90 1.11
CA ARG A 570 -29.05 -12.52 -0.26
C ARG A 570 -29.40 -11.06 -0.55
N ARG A 571 -30.56 -10.58 -0.09
CA ARG A 571 -30.97 -9.18 -0.29
C ARG A 571 -29.94 -8.22 0.30
N HIS A 572 -29.56 -8.43 1.56
CA HIS A 572 -28.64 -7.53 2.25
C HIS A 572 -27.20 -7.62 1.71
N ALA A 573 -26.69 -8.81 1.41
CA ALA A 573 -25.36 -8.97 0.84
C ALA A 573 -25.25 -8.35 -0.56
N THR A 574 -26.25 -8.53 -1.43
CA THR A 574 -26.31 -7.85 -2.74
C THR A 574 -26.37 -6.33 -2.59
N LEU A 575 -27.17 -5.82 -1.65
CA LEU A 575 -27.21 -4.38 -1.35
C LEU A 575 -25.89 -3.84 -0.79
N ALA A 576 -25.05 -4.68 -0.17
CA ALA A 576 -23.69 -4.28 0.20
C ALA A 576 -22.81 -4.15 -1.06
N LEU A 577 -22.89 -5.12 -1.96
CA LEU A 577 -22.14 -5.13 -3.24
C LEU A 577 -22.51 -3.96 -4.17
N ASP A 578 -23.74 -3.45 -4.11
CA ASP A 578 -24.15 -2.24 -4.84
C ASP A 578 -23.36 -0.98 -4.43
N HIS A 579 -22.72 -0.99 -3.26
CA HIS A 579 -21.92 0.13 -2.74
C HIS A 579 -20.45 -0.20 -2.51
N ASP A 580 -20.10 -1.48 -2.43
CA ASP A 580 -18.73 -1.96 -2.44
C ASP A 580 -18.63 -3.22 -3.30
N ARG A 581 -18.40 -3.02 -4.60
CA ARG A 581 -18.35 -4.12 -5.58
C ARG A 581 -17.17 -5.07 -5.35
N VAL A 582 -16.16 -4.67 -4.59
CA VAL A 582 -14.97 -5.49 -4.31
C VAL A 582 -14.99 -6.10 -2.91
N SER A 583 -16.11 -5.97 -2.19
CA SER A 583 -16.28 -6.56 -0.87
C SER A 583 -16.17 -8.10 -0.92
N ILE A 584 -15.11 -8.62 -0.29
CA ILE A 584 -14.94 -10.05 -0.04
C ILE A 584 -15.94 -10.52 1.04
N PRO A 585 -16.12 -9.84 2.19
CA PRO A 585 -17.06 -10.31 3.24
C PRO A 585 -18.50 -10.47 2.75
N ALA A 586 -19.00 -9.56 1.89
CA ALA A 586 -20.35 -9.69 1.32
C ALA A 586 -20.49 -10.95 0.45
N ARG A 587 -19.43 -11.33 -0.28
CA ARG A 587 -19.40 -12.54 -1.10
C ARG A 587 -19.26 -13.81 -0.27
N GLU A 588 -18.48 -13.76 0.82
CA GLU A 588 -18.37 -14.87 1.77
C GLU A 588 -19.76 -15.23 2.33
N VAL A 589 -20.53 -14.23 2.76
CA VAL A 589 -21.92 -14.44 3.23
C VAL A 589 -22.81 -15.05 2.13
N LEU A 590 -22.70 -14.60 0.88
CA LEU A 590 -23.44 -15.17 -0.26
C LEU A 590 -23.04 -16.62 -0.55
N ALA A 591 -21.75 -16.95 -0.46
CA ALA A 591 -21.25 -18.31 -0.67
C ALA A 591 -21.78 -19.27 0.41
N ILE A 592 -21.72 -18.87 1.68
CA ILE A 592 -22.29 -19.67 2.79
C ILE A 592 -23.80 -19.86 2.59
N ALA A 593 -24.52 -18.79 2.25
CA ALA A 593 -25.97 -18.86 2.00
C ALA A 593 -26.31 -19.81 0.84
N ALA A 594 -25.53 -19.80 -0.23
CA ALA A 594 -25.71 -20.71 -1.36
C ALA A 594 -25.45 -22.17 -0.97
N ARG A 595 -24.34 -22.45 -0.24
CA ARG A 595 -24.04 -23.80 0.26
C ARG A 595 -25.13 -24.33 1.19
N LEU A 596 -25.55 -23.55 2.18
CA LEU A 596 -26.61 -23.96 3.11
C LEU A 596 -27.97 -24.09 2.42
N GLY A 597 -28.22 -23.29 1.38
CA GLY A 597 -29.40 -23.35 0.53
C GLY A 597 -29.38 -24.47 -0.52
N ARG A 598 -28.29 -25.24 -0.64
CA ARG A 598 -28.09 -26.26 -1.69
C ARG A 598 -28.19 -25.70 -3.12
N ASP A 599 -27.69 -24.48 -3.31
CA ASP A 599 -27.55 -23.83 -4.61
C ASP A 599 -26.11 -23.96 -5.09
N ASP A 600 -25.75 -25.14 -5.61
CA ASP A 600 -24.37 -25.45 -6.01
C ASP A 600 -23.89 -24.54 -7.16
N THR A 601 -24.80 -24.14 -8.05
CA THR A 601 -24.49 -23.23 -9.16
C THR A 601 -24.20 -21.82 -8.64
N GLY A 602 -25.03 -21.32 -7.72
CA GLY A 602 -24.82 -20.04 -7.06
C GLY A 602 -23.54 -20.02 -6.23
N ALA A 603 -23.27 -21.09 -5.48
CA ALA A 603 -22.05 -21.23 -4.69
C ALA A 603 -20.81 -21.19 -5.58
N ALA A 604 -20.76 -22.01 -6.64
CA ALA A 604 -19.63 -22.04 -7.57
C ALA A 604 -19.40 -20.68 -8.25
N ARG A 605 -20.47 -19.97 -8.63
CA ARG A 605 -20.37 -18.63 -9.21
C ARG A 605 -19.74 -17.64 -8.23
N VAL A 606 -20.25 -17.55 -7.01
CA VAL A 606 -19.74 -16.59 -6.00
C VAL A 606 -18.31 -16.94 -5.59
N GLN A 607 -17.98 -18.22 -5.46
CA GLN A 607 -16.62 -18.68 -5.19
C GLN A 607 -15.65 -18.30 -6.32
N ALA A 608 -16.07 -18.40 -7.59
CA ALA A 608 -15.28 -17.94 -8.72
C ALA A 608 -15.05 -16.41 -8.69
N GLU A 609 -16.08 -15.63 -8.36
CA GLU A 609 -15.96 -14.17 -8.18
C GLU A 609 -14.99 -13.80 -7.05
N ILE A 610 -14.98 -14.56 -5.94
CA ILE A 610 -14.00 -14.37 -4.86
C ILE A 610 -12.60 -14.65 -5.38
N LEU A 611 -12.37 -15.77 -6.09
CA LEU A 611 -11.04 -16.13 -6.61
C LEU A 611 -10.56 -15.22 -7.75
N GLU A 612 -11.46 -14.53 -8.45
CA GLU A 612 -11.12 -13.49 -9.42
C GLU A 612 -10.53 -12.26 -8.73
N LEU A 613 -11.11 -11.85 -7.59
CA LEU A 613 -10.64 -10.71 -6.79
C LEU A 613 -9.43 -11.07 -5.92
N ASP A 614 -9.48 -12.20 -5.24
CA ASP A 614 -8.45 -12.73 -4.35
C ASP A 614 -8.09 -14.19 -4.75
N PRO A 615 -7.12 -14.36 -5.68
CA PRO A 615 -6.68 -15.69 -6.11
C PRO A 615 -6.05 -16.57 -5.01
N LEU A 616 -5.69 -15.98 -3.86
CA LEU A 616 -5.11 -16.68 -2.72
C LEU A 616 -6.12 -16.87 -1.58
N ASN A 617 -7.42 -16.62 -1.84
CA ASN A 617 -8.45 -16.66 -0.81
C ASN A 617 -8.59 -18.07 -0.20
N HIS A 618 -8.37 -18.19 1.12
CA HIS A 618 -8.48 -19.46 1.84
C HIS A 618 -9.93 -19.85 2.19
N PHE A 619 -10.87 -18.91 2.13
CA PHE A 619 -12.28 -19.19 2.43
C PHE A 619 -12.90 -20.11 1.37
N VAL A 620 -12.57 -19.96 0.09
CA VAL A 620 -13.11 -20.81 -0.97
C VAL A 620 -12.72 -22.30 -0.80
N PRO A 621 -11.45 -22.68 -0.58
CA PRO A 621 -11.09 -24.05 -0.22
C PRO A 621 -11.83 -24.58 1.03
N ALA A 622 -12.13 -23.72 2.02
CA ALA A 622 -12.89 -24.13 3.19
C ALA A 622 -14.37 -24.41 2.88
N GLU A 623 -15.00 -23.59 2.05
CA GLU A 623 -16.37 -23.84 1.58
C GLU A 623 -16.48 -25.16 0.80
N LEU A 624 -15.50 -25.45 -0.06
CA LEU A 624 -15.44 -26.73 -0.79
C LEU A 624 -15.28 -27.92 0.16
N TYR A 625 -14.41 -27.79 1.17
CA TYR A 625 -14.26 -28.80 2.22
C TYR A 625 -15.55 -29.01 3.01
N LEU A 626 -16.26 -27.94 3.39
CA LEU A 626 -17.52 -28.02 4.12
C LEU A 626 -18.66 -28.63 3.29
N ALA A 627 -18.74 -28.30 2.00
CA ALA A 627 -19.70 -28.89 1.06
C ALA A 627 -19.46 -30.40 0.92
N ALA A 628 -18.21 -30.82 0.68
CA ALA A 628 -17.85 -32.24 0.57
C ALA A 628 -18.16 -33.05 1.84
N ARG A 629 -18.11 -32.42 3.02
CA ARG A 629 -18.51 -33.05 4.29
C ARG A 629 -20.03 -33.14 4.47
N ALA A 630 -20.78 -32.14 4.03
CA ALA A 630 -22.24 -32.08 4.19
C ALA A 630 -22.97 -33.13 3.33
N GLU A 631 -22.43 -33.46 2.15
CA GLU A 631 -22.92 -34.57 1.30
C GLU A 631 -22.68 -35.96 1.94
N GLY A 632 -21.93 -36.01 3.05
CA GLY A 632 -21.40 -37.20 3.69
C GLY A 632 -22.26 -37.87 4.77
N SER A 633 -23.58 -37.72 4.81
CA SER A 633 -24.46 -38.57 5.66
C SER A 633 -24.58 -40.04 5.19
N GLY A 634 -23.63 -40.47 4.37
CA GLY A 634 -23.21 -41.85 4.06
C GLY A 634 -21.79 -41.88 3.43
N GLY A 635 -20.93 -40.94 3.83
CA GLY A 635 -19.93 -40.29 2.99
C GLY A 635 -18.71 -41.09 2.49
N ASN A 636 -18.23 -40.65 1.31
CA ASN A 636 -16.93 -41.00 0.77
C ASN A 636 -15.84 -40.20 1.50
N GLU A 637 -15.30 -40.77 2.60
CA GLU A 637 -14.21 -40.18 3.42
C GLU A 637 -13.02 -39.65 2.58
N ALA A 638 -12.79 -40.22 1.40
CA ALA A 638 -11.72 -39.81 0.50
C ALA A 638 -11.91 -38.40 -0.07
N ALA A 639 -13.16 -37.99 -0.38
CA ALA A 639 -13.45 -36.67 -0.96
C ALA A 639 -13.22 -35.55 0.05
N GLY A 640 -13.72 -35.71 1.28
CA GLY A 640 -13.45 -34.78 2.39
C GLY A 640 -11.96 -34.70 2.73
N GLY A 641 -11.24 -35.82 2.65
CA GLY A 641 -9.79 -35.84 2.85
C GLY A 641 -9.01 -35.10 1.75
N ALA A 642 -9.49 -35.10 0.51
CA ALA A 642 -8.87 -34.37 -0.60
C ALA A 642 -9.02 -32.85 -0.44
N GLU A 643 -10.23 -32.37 -0.16
CA GLU A 643 -10.48 -30.94 0.06
C GLU A 643 -9.82 -30.42 1.34
N ALA A 644 -9.72 -31.25 2.39
CA ALA A 644 -8.94 -30.89 3.59
C ALA A 644 -7.46 -30.64 3.24
N ARG A 645 -6.85 -31.51 2.42
CA ARG A 645 -5.48 -31.31 1.94
C ARG A 645 -5.36 -30.03 1.11
N ARG A 646 -6.33 -29.77 0.23
CA ARG A 646 -6.38 -28.55 -0.59
C ARG A 646 -6.43 -27.28 0.26
N LEU A 647 -7.28 -27.25 1.29
CA LEU A 647 -7.37 -26.14 2.24
C LEU A 647 -6.01 -25.93 2.94
N THR A 648 -5.43 -26.97 3.52
CA THR A 648 -4.14 -26.84 4.22
C THR A 648 -2.99 -26.43 3.28
N ALA A 649 -2.97 -26.93 2.03
CA ALA A 649 -1.93 -26.60 1.06
C ALA A 649 -2.05 -25.17 0.49
N SER A 650 -3.20 -24.52 0.70
CA SER A 650 -3.39 -23.11 0.34
C SER A 650 -2.71 -22.15 1.31
N MET A 651 -2.35 -22.60 2.52
CA MET A 651 -1.75 -21.78 3.59
C MET A 651 -0.26 -22.15 3.78
N ARG A 652 0.60 -21.37 3.13
CA ARG A 652 2.06 -21.47 3.08
C ARG A 652 2.76 -20.34 3.84
N SER A 653 2.03 -19.29 4.21
CA SER A 653 2.55 -18.21 5.06
C SER A 653 3.06 -18.72 6.41
N GLU A 654 3.92 -17.95 7.10
CA GLU A 654 4.60 -18.37 8.35
C GLU A 654 3.67 -18.88 9.46
N TYR A 655 2.46 -18.32 9.58
CA TYR A 655 1.48 -18.67 10.62
C TYR A 655 0.20 -19.30 10.05
N PRO A 656 0.29 -20.48 9.39
CA PRO A 656 -0.87 -21.06 8.71
C PRO A 656 -1.97 -21.47 9.72
N GLY A 657 -1.58 -21.84 10.94
CA GLY A 657 -2.53 -22.13 12.02
C GLY A 657 -3.31 -20.90 12.50
N GLN A 658 -2.71 -19.70 12.48
CA GLN A 658 -3.43 -18.46 12.78
C GLN A 658 -4.39 -18.11 11.65
N THR A 659 -3.97 -18.24 10.39
CA THR A 659 -4.84 -18.07 9.23
C THR A 659 -6.05 -19.00 9.29
N LEU A 660 -5.85 -20.29 9.64
CA LEU A 660 -6.94 -21.24 9.83
C LEU A 660 -7.84 -20.89 11.01
N LEU A 661 -7.28 -20.44 12.14
CA LEU A 661 -8.05 -20.00 13.30
C LEU A 661 -8.92 -18.80 12.97
N GLU A 662 -8.37 -17.80 12.27
CA GLU A 662 -9.08 -16.62 11.82
C GLU A 662 -10.24 -16.98 10.88
N LEU A 663 -10.00 -17.90 9.94
CA LEU A 663 -11.03 -18.42 9.07
C LEU A 663 -12.13 -19.15 9.88
N ALA A 664 -11.75 -19.97 10.86
CA ALA A 664 -12.70 -20.69 11.70
C ALA A 664 -13.52 -19.77 12.62
N VAL A 665 -12.96 -18.65 13.09
CA VAL A 665 -13.68 -17.64 13.88
C VAL A 665 -14.70 -16.87 13.02
N GLY A 666 -14.49 -16.79 11.70
CA GLY A 666 -15.42 -16.17 10.77
C GLY A 666 -16.68 -17.00 10.48
N TYR A 667 -16.63 -18.32 10.68
CA TYR A 667 -17.78 -19.24 10.58
C TYR A 667 -18.51 -19.35 11.92
#